data_AF-A0A1W9K741-F1
#
_entry.id   AF-A0A1W9K741-F1
#
_cell.length_a   1.000
_cell.length_b   1.000
_cell.length_c   1.000
_cell.angle_alpha   90.00
_cell.angle_beta   90.00
_cell.angle_gamma   90.00
#
_symmetry.space_group_name_H-M   'P 1'
#
loop_
_entity.id
_entity.type
_entity.pdbx_description
1 polymer ?
#
loop_
_entity_poly.entity_id
_entity_poly.type
_entity_poly.pdbx_seq_one_letter_code
_entity_poly.pdbx_strand_id
1 'polypeptide(L)'
;MCQSQAESENNALIAGRRFRKAAAILSTATSALLLGFIATADAAVCNWQVANSIWSTPANWSCAASPGAADDAVINVGQNVDLDISPTVTKFTLANSAAILSGAGTLTSTSTFDLQAGAVSAKLDGNVGLNKTTGGTVTLSGANTYTGSTQVSAGTLTLGASNVIADASSLVVSGNNNVFNLGTNNDTVAGVQLLSGSIDGSGTLTSSSAFDLQSGTVNAKLGGNSIGLNKTTGGTVTLNGANTYTGSTQVSAGTLTLGASNVIADASSLVVSGNNNVFNLGTNNDTVAGVQLLSGSIDGSGTLTSNSAFDLQSGMVNAKLGGNVGLNKTTSGTVTLNNTNSYTGNSLVDAGILNFTGSNTHSADFTGNGTLQFGGGTQQFNSGSNIATANVVFSGGTNLVNPGATVASTDVLFSGGTNTINGNYSASNSTSVSGGIVNFSSSVASLFNLGSTFTISDGTVNLQRNSAQVSRYVQTGGILSGPGELAVQSAVLSGGEMRGPGRLIINGSGGSASDLLLNGNFILNNQSTVLNSGNVRVTSNASFIGNGTYRQTTGTTRVDGAWSQALTEIQAGSFGGNGTVSGPVINDGRVGSAGARLTLNGPVSGSGSYAGIVDINNSFSPGPGGSGIAAIDATAADLIFRPSSSLNLELGGVSGQLVTDSITARSIDIQGAQLNLQRLLSQPNFSPQQAFSQSVLLQTTSGSITGNFNQRISCPEGSSDMFVFSKQEKQLLLTMIPRLPNLVPADVQSLASALQQIDCSASTPANLQNLLNGLKPFLASGNSDASKVDQFISALRQISPGQIAAERTVSNQIARLQTSNIDQRLNTLRYASAGNSFNAPANISSSVANSLNTNTIQSTISSPNQANSISSPGGSSSLSAPSATGAPSANGISIQATTPEKDSQSSSTNPSSVSFSLNTGNDTDGTDLISGFSNLGLFINGQFEWADRTATIAQRGYASTMSAVTAGADYRLSKRLLLGLSAGYGSSSAVISQQGGSQKIDGYTLSAFGSLNLTDNWYVDLVNNLTYNQYDSKRTTVYRDANDRPINETAASLTDGWQNRTSLSSGYDIALKEWTFGLRGRTEYGYNFVNGREEQGAGLGMNMIIGDLDNQALSSSIGAMISHAMSTPIGVLVSQVNVEWEHQWFNKNSLITTRFVDAPNNSFTTNNFIIDKDYLNVRAGLSAQLPFGGSAFVQYDTTIGQQYISRHAFNIGIRMEF
;
A
#
# COMPACT_ATOMS: atom_id res chain seq x y z
N MET A 1 -44.25 -50.66 13.27
CA MET A 1 -45.09 -50.96 14.46
C MET A 1 -44.62 -50.04 15.57
N CYS A 2 -45.40 -49.21 16.26
CA CYS A 2 -46.73 -48.60 16.05
C CYS A 2 -46.58 -47.16 16.62
N GLN A 3 -47.10 -46.06 16.06
CA GLN A 3 -48.48 -45.70 15.68
C GLN A 3 -49.44 -45.52 16.88
N SER A 4 -50.15 -44.37 16.86
CA SER A 4 -51.45 -44.08 17.50
C SER A 4 -51.45 -43.84 19.04
N GLN A 5 -52.41 -43.13 19.65
CA GLN A 5 -53.31 -42.01 19.23
C GLN A 5 -53.92 -41.35 20.49
N ALA A 6 -54.65 -40.24 20.30
CA ALA A 6 -55.99 -39.86 20.82
C ALA A 6 -56.61 -40.64 22.04
N GLU A 7 -57.55 -40.12 22.85
CA GLU A 7 -58.42 -38.93 22.80
C GLU A 7 -59.24 -38.84 24.12
N SER A 8 -59.78 -37.65 24.47
CA SER A 8 -61.00 -37.47 25.32
C SER A 8 -60.94 -37.94 26.82
N GLU A 9 -61.77 -37.52 27.78
CA GLU A 9 -62.69 -36.37 27.92
C GLU A 9 -63.18 -36.20 29.39
N ASN A 10 -63.96 -35.15 29.65
CA ASN A 10 -64.99 -34.97 30.72
C ASN A 10 -64.63 -34.45 32.14
N ASN A 11 -65.04 -33.17 32.37
CA ASN A 11 -66.02 -32.67 33.36
C ASN A 11 -65.95 -33.10 34.85
N ALA A 12 -66.23 -32.25 35.86
CA ALA A 12 -66.52 -30.81 35.95
C ALA A 12 -66.54 -30.40 37.46
N LEU A 13 -66.50 -29.09 37.83
CA LEU A 13 -67.27 -28.47 38.95
C LEU A 13 -66.87 -27.00 39.31
N ILE A 14 -67.81 -26.07 39.05
CA ILE A 14 -68.31 -24.95 39.88
C ILE A 14 -67.35 -24.00 40.67
N ALA A 15 -67.34 -22.73 40.22
CA ALA A 15 -67.29 -21.42 40.93
C ALA A 15 -66.42 -21.17 42.21
N GLY A 16 -65.77 -20.01 42.39
CA GLY A 16 -65.67 -18.80 41.56
C GLY A 16 -65.28 -17.53 42.36
N ARG A 17 -65.35 -16.35 41.72
CA ARG A 17 -64.98 -14.96 42.19
C ARG A 17 -63.48 -14.61 42.11
N ARG A 18 -63.07 -13.36 41.83
CA ARG A 18 -63.75 -12.13 41.33
C ARG A 18 -62.66 -11.14 40.84
N PHE A 19 -62.91 -10.38 39.76
CA PHE A 19 -63.11 -8.92 39.78
C PHE A 19 -63.11 -8.37 38.33
N ARG A 20 -64.20 -7.68 37.96
CA ARG A 20 -64.26 -6.79 36.78
C ARG A 20 -64.47 -5.36 37.26
N LYS A 21 -63.93 -4.44 36.45
CA LYS A 21 -64.13 -2.98 36.36
C LYS A 21 -65.24 -2.36 37.21
N ALA A 22 -64.89 -1.28 37.91
CA ALA A 22 -65.84 -0.32 38.46
C ALA A 22 -66.39 0.63 37.37
N ALA A 23 -67.64 1.07 37.55
CA ALA A 23 -68.26 2.19 36.86
C ALA A 23 -69.41 2.75 37.74
N ALA A 24 -69.86 3.97 37.41
CA ALA A 24 -71.06 4.67 37.91
C ALA A 24 -70.95 5.51 39.21
N ILE A 25 -70.79 6.83 38.98
CA ILE A 25 -71.24 8.01 39.76
C ILE A 25 -71.49 9.11 38.69
N LEU A 26 -72.51 9.98 38.67
CA LEU A 26 -73.63 10.25 39.60
C LEU A 26 -75.01 10.10 38.89
N SER A 27 -75.78 11.19 38.66
CA SER A 27 -77.18 11.20 38.21
C SER A 27 -77.65 12.57 37.70
N THR A 28 -78.57 12.61 36.71
CA THR A 28 -79.80 13.45 36.59
C THR A 28 -80.44 13.16 35.22
N ALA A 29 -81.66 12.62 35.07
CA ALA A 29 -83.02 13.09 35.41
C ALA A 29 -83.75 13.81 34.24
N THR A 30 -84.98 13.36 33.99
CA THR A 30 -86.12 13.97 33.25
C THR A 30 -86.19 14.04 31.71
N SER A 31 -87.19 13.32 31.18
CA SER A 31 -88.20 13.75 30.19
C SER A 31 -87.93 13.70 28.66
N ALA A 32 -88.31 12.55 28.09
CA ALA A 32 -89.15 12.35 26.89
C ALA A 32 -88.93 13.20 25.62
N LEU A 33 -88.51 12.54 24.53
CA LEU A 33 -89.37 12.39 23.34
C LEU A 33 -89.08 11.10 22.57
N LEU A 34 -90.04 10.69 21.73
CA LEU A 34 -90.12 9.43 21.00
C LEU A 34 -89.33 9.46 19.67
N LEU A 35 -89.04 8.26 19.12
CA LEU A 35 -88.58 7.93 17.74
C LEU A 35 -87.06 7.81 17.51
N GLY A 36 -86.62 6.65 16.99
CA GLY A 36 -85.49 6.63 16.05
C GLY A 36 -84.21 5.83 16.35
N PHE A 37 -84.22 4.77 17.17
CA PHE A 37 -83.08 3.82 17.14
C PHE A 37 -83.17 2.93 15.89
N ILE A 38 -82.50 3.35 14.80
CA ILE A 38 -82.17 2.45 13.69
C ILE A 38 -80.92 1.67 14.11
N ALA A 39 -81.05 0.35 14.22
CA ALA A 39 -79.89 -0.52 14.23
C ALA A 39 -79.21 -0.42 12.86
N THR A 40 -77.94 -0.04 12.82
CA THR A 40 -77.11 -0.22 11.62
C THR A 40 -77.02 -1.72 11.35
N ALA A 41 -77.67 -2.18 10.28
CA ALA A 41 -77.54 -3.56 9.83
C ALA A 41 -76.10 -3.83 9.38
N ASP A 42 -75.60 -5.03 9.64
CA ASP A 42 -74.39 -5.55 8.98
C ASP A 42 -74.60 -5.52 7.46
N ALA A 43 -73.53 -5.20 6.72
CA ALA A 43 -73.59 -5.12 5.26
C ALA A 43 -74.00 -6.45 4.63
N ALA A 44 -75.06 -6.44 3.82
CA ALA A 44 -75.52 -7.64 3.15
C ALA A 44 -74.66 -7.91 1.90
N VAL A 45 -74.19 -9.15 1.74
CA VAL A 45 -73.46 -9.56 0.53
C VAL A 45 -74.45 -10.02 -0.54
N CYS A 46 -74.74 -9.12 -1.47
CA CYS A 46 -75.67 -9.30 -2.57
C CYS A 46 -74.93 -9.87 -3.79
N ASN A 47 -75.14 -11.16 -4.05
CA ASN A 47 -74.60 -11.87 -5.22
C ASN A 47 -75.58 -11.79 -6.38
N TRP A 48 -75.09 -11.65 -7.61
CA TRP A 48 -75.90 -11.73 -8.82
C TRP A 48 -76.35 -13.17 -9.12
N GLN A 49 -77.64 -13.39 -9.44
CA GLN A 49 -78.24 -14.72 -9.53
C GLN A 49 -79.01 -15.05 -10.83
N VAL A 50 -79.51 -14.07 -11.60
CA VAL A 50 -80.36 -14.36 -12.79
C VAL A 50 -79.92 -13.65 -14.09
N ALA A 51 -80.57 -13.95 -15.23
CA ALA A 51 -79.99 -13.75 -16.57
C ALA A 51 -80.51 -12.54 -17.37
N ASN A 52 -81.43 -11.73 -16.85
CA ASN A 52 -81.78 -10.43 -17.42
C ASN A 52 -80.72 -9.41 -17.01
N SER A 53 -80.12 -8.68 -17.96
CA SER A 53 -78.94 -7.86 -17.67
C SER A 53 -79.13 -6.66 -16.71
N ILE A 54 -80.36 -6.22 -16.43
CA ILE A 54 -80.63 -4.90 -15.83
C ILE A 54 -80.29 -4.84 -14.32
N TRP A 55 -79.34 -3.99 -13.90
CA TRP A 55 -78.87 -3.86 -12.51
C TRP A 55 -80.01 -3.56 -11.52
N SER A 56 -80.92 -2.64 -11.86
CA SER A 56 -81.97 -2.15 -10.98
C SER A 56 -83.02 -3.20 -10.58
N THR A 57 -83.08 -4.35 -11.27
CA THR A 57 -84.11 -5.38 -11.03
C THR A 57 -83.81 -6.17 -9.75
N PRO A 58 -84.64 -6.10 -8.68
CA PRO A 58 -84.33 -6.74 -7.39
C PRO A 58 -84.15 -8.26 -7.46
N ALA A 59 -84.92 -8.94 -8.32
CA ALA A 59 -84.86 -10.39 -8.50
C ALA A 59 -83.51 -10.92 -9.02
N ASN A 60 -82.63 -10.02 -9.47
CA ASN A 60 -81.30 -10.34 -10.00
C ASN A 60 -80.27 -10.55 -8.91
N TRP A 61 -80.58 -10.16 -7.68
CA TRP A 61 -79.67 -10.18 -6.55
C TRP A 61 -80.15 -11.18 -5.49
N SER A 62 -79.22 -11.76 -4.72
CA SER A 62 -79.54 -12.61 -3.58
C SER A 62 -80.15 -11.83 -2.39
N CYS A 63 -80.25 -10.51 -2.51
CA CYS A 63 -80.87 -9.59 -1.56
C CYS A 63 -82.30 -9.24 -2.00
N ALA A 64 -83.16 -8.84 -1.06
CA ALA A 64 -84.55 -8.50 -1.38
C ALA A 64 -84.72 -7.19 -2.19
N ALA A 65 -83.63 -6.45 -2.41
CA ALA A 65 -83.54 -5.22 -3.17
C ALA A 65 -82.26 -5.24 -4.03
N SER A 66 -82.15 -4.35 -5.01
CA SER A 66 -80.87 -4.06 -5.66
C SER A 66 -79.90 -3.41 -4.66
N PRO A 67 -78.57 -3.66 -4.75
CA PRO A 67 -77.60 -3.25 -3.73
C PRO A 67 -77.56 -1.72 -3.56
N GLY A 68 -77.67 -1.27 -2.31
CA GLY A 68 -77.52 0.12 -1.90
C GLY A 68 -76.22 0.39 -1.16
N ALA A 69 -76.09 1.59 -0.60
CA ALA A 69 -74.84 2.09 -0.03
C ALA A 69 -74.34 1.33 1.21
N ALA A 70 -75.18 0.47 1.81
CA ALA A 70 -74.84 -0.41 2.92
C ALA A 70 -74.52 -1.86 2.50
N ASP A 71 -74.64 -2.20 1.21
CA ASP A 71 -74.54 -3.57 0.71
C ASP A 71 -73.25 -3.80 -0.09
N ASP A 72 -72.73 -5.02 -0.05
CA ASP A 72 -71.63 -5.49 -0.90
C ASP A 72 -72.20 -6.13 -2.17
N ALA A 73 -71.88 -5.60 -3.34
CA ALA A 73 -72.36 -6.09 -4.64
C ALA A 73 -71.33 -7.01 -5.31
N VAL A 74 -71.71 -8.27 -5.58
CA VAL A 74 -70.82 -9.28 -6.17
C VAL A 74 -71.39 -9.86 -7.47
N ILE A 75 -70.69 -9.68 -8.58
CA ILE A 75 -71.00 -10.34 -9.86
C ILE A 75 -70.04 -11.52 -10.05
N ASN A 76 -70.53 -12.73 -9.82
CA ASN A 76 -69.76 -13.98 -9.86
C ASN A 76 -70.18 -14.97 -10.97
N VAL A 77 -71.14 -14.58 -11.82
CA VAL A 77 -71.60 -15.35 -12.99
C VAL A 77 -71.07 -14.76 -14.30
N GLY A 78 -70.91 -15.60 -15.32
CA GLY A 78 -70.46 -15.19 -16.66
C GLY A 78 -71.59 -14.59 -17.50
N GLN A 79 -72.07 -13.41 -17.13
CA GLN A 79 -73.21 -12.70 -17.76
C GLN A 79 -72.88 -11.21 -17.95
N ASN A 80 -73.58 -10.56 -18.88
CA ASN A 80 -73.57 -9.09 -18.98
C ASN A 80 -74.56 -8.48 -17.99
N VAL A 81 -74.09 -7.52 -17.19
CA VAL A 81 -74.87 -6.68 -16.28
C VAL A 81 -74.83 -5.25 -16.82
N ASP A 82 -76.00 -4.78 -17.23
CA ASP A 82 -76.27 -3.43 -17.70
C ASP A 82 -76.66 -2.53 -16.53
N LEU A 83 -75.77 -1.60 -16.20
CA LEU A 83 -75.90 -0.60 -15.15
C LEU A 83 -76.83 0.52 -15.63
N ASP A 84 -78.13 0.31 -15.47
CA ASP A 84 -79.21 1.20 -15.93
C ASP A 84 -79.48 2.39 -14.98
N ILE A 85 -78.96 2.32 -13.75
CA ILE A 85 -79.02 3.34 -12.70
C ILE A 85 -77.62 3.70 -12.22
N SER A 86 -77.48 4.74 -11.39
CA SER A 86 -76.18 5.11 -10.77
C SER A 86 -76.17 4.80 -9.27
N PRO A 87 -75.89 3.54 -8.86
CA PRO A 87 -75.92 3.13 -7.46
C PRO A 87 -74.62 3.49 -6.73
N THR A 88 -74.72 3.57 -5.41
CA THR A 88 -73.57 3.54 -4.49
C THR A 88 -73.63 2.24 -3.69
N VAL A 89 -72.50 1.55 -3.52
CA VAL A 89 -72.41 0.28 -2.77
C VAL A 89 -71.26 0.31 -1.75
N THR A 90 -71.34 -0.49 -0.68
CA THR A 90 -70.27 -0.57 0.33
C THR A 90 -68.96 -1.09 -0.30
N LYS A 91 -69.03 -2.24 -0.96
CA LYS A 91 -67.96 -2.80 -1.80
C LYS A 91 -68.55 -3.31 -3.12
N PHE A 92 -67.76 -3.27 -4.19
CA PHE A 92 -68.07 -4.00 -5.44
C PHE A 92 -66.99 -5.03 -5.75
N THR A 93 -67.40 -6.24 -6.12
CA THR A 93 -66.51 -7.32 -6.58
C THR A 93 -66.98 -7.89 -7.93
N LEU A 94 -66.07 -7.94 -8.91
CA LEU A 94 -66.27 -8.61 -10.21
C LEU A 94 -65.44 -9.90 -10.25
N ALA A 95 -66.06 -11.06 -10.06
CA ALA A 95 -65.38 -12.32 -9.76
C ALA A 95 -65.22 -13.29 -10.95
N ASN A 96 -65.91 -13.08 -12.08
CA ASN A 96 -66.01 -14.06 -13.16
C ASN A 96 -65.39 -13.55 -14.48
N SER A 97 -64.56 -14.36 -15.13
CA SER A 97 -63.85 -14.00 -16.37
C SER A 97 -64.76 -13.70 -17.57
N ALA A 98 -66.00 -14.17 -17.55
CA ALA A 98 -67.01 -13.86 -18.57
C ALA A 98 -68.07 -12.85 -18.08
N ALA A 99 -67.92 -12.26 -16.89
CA ALA A 99 -68.77 -11.17 -16.45
C ALA A 99 -68.42 -9.88 -17.19
N ILE A 100 -69.44 -9.11 -17.56
CA ILE A 100 -69.29 -7.78 -18.15
C ILE A 100 -70.16 -6.81 -17.35
N LEU A 101 -69.60 -5.72 -16.84
CA LEU A 101 -70.36 -4.58 -16.32
C LEU A 101 -70.40 -3.48 -17.39
N SER A 102 -71.56 -3.30 -18.02
CA SER A 102 -71.82 -2.29 -19.06
C SER A 102 -72.87 -1.28 -18.60
N GLY A 103 -73.29 -0.38 -19.48
CA GLY A 103 -74.41 0.54 -19.23
C GLY A 103 -73.99 2.00 -19.06
N ALA A 104 -74.99 2.90 -19.07
CA ALA A 104 -74.79 4.35 -19.00
C ALA A 104 -74.74 4.89 -17.56
N GLY A 105 -75.07 4.05 -16.57
CA GLY A 105 -74.99 4.39 -15.15
C GLY A 105 -73.56 4.58 -14.64
N THR A 106 -73.45 5.18 -13.47
CA THR A 106 -72.19 5.39 -12.76
C THR A 106 -72.20 4.59 -11.45
N LEU A 107 -71.29 3.65 -11.30
CA LEU A 107 -71.13 2.87 -10.07
C LEU A 107 -70.16 3.58 -9.13
N THR A 108 -70.64 3.95 -7.96
CA THR A 108 -69.82 4.51 -6.87
C THR A 108 -69.63 3.45 -5.79
N SER A 109 -68.46 3.41 -5.12
CA SER A 109 -68.28 2.58 -3.93
C SER A 109 -67.63 3.35 -2.77
N THR A 110 -67.95 2.95 -1.53
CA THR A 110 -67.35 3.52 -0.31
C THR A 110 -66.07 2.78 0.12
N SER A 111 -65.74 1.66 -0.54
CA SER A 111 -64.47 0.96 -0.41
C SER A 111 -63.87 0.65 -1.79
N THR A 112 -62.61 0.22 -1.82
CA THR A 112 -61.86 -0.07 -3.06
C THR A 112 -62.59 -1.09 -3.95
N PHE A 113 -62.76 -0.78 -5.23
CA PHE A 113 -63.31 -1.71 -6.23
C PHE A 113 -62.42 -2.96 -6.34
N ASP A 114 -62.98 -4.15 -6.15
CA ASP A 114 -62.26 -5.43 -6.16
C ASP A 114 -62.52 -6.17 -7.48
N LEU A 115 -61.76 -5.85 -8.51
CA LEU A 115 -61.91 -6.46 -9.83
C LEU A 115 -61.03 -7.71 -9.91
N GLN A 116 -61.62 -8.89 -10.00
CA GLN A 116 -60.87 -10.14 -9.99
C GLN A 116 -60.65 -10.64 -11.43
N ALA A 117 -61.73 -10.75 -12.20
CA ALA A 117 -61.74 -11.11 -13.62
C ALA A 117 -62.98 -10.56 -14.33
N GLY A 118 -62.95 -10.36 -15.65
CA GLY A 118 -64.10 -9.95 -16.47
C GLY A 118 -63.84 -8.68 -17.30
N ALA A 119 -64.89 -7.93 -17.63
CA ALA A 119 -64.78 -6.63 -18.30
C ALA A 119 -65.66 -5.57 -17.65
N VAL A 120 -65.23 -4.30 -17.68
CA VAL A 120 -65.98 -3.14 -17.18
C VAL A 120 -65.95 -2.02 -18.23
N SER A 121 -67.09 -1.75 -18.84
CA SER A 121 -67.31 -0.61 -19.74
C SER A 121 -68.21 0.47 -19.14
N ALA A 122 -68.93 0.18 -18.05
CA ALA A 122 -69.60 1.18 -17.22
C ALA A 122 -68.60 2.12 -16.54
N LYS A 123 -69.07 3.30 -16.12
CA LYS A 123 -68.25 4.28 -15.38
C LYS A 123 -68.11 3.90 -13.90
N LEU A 124 -66.88 3.80 -13.40
CA LEU A 124 -66.55 3.73 -11.98
C LEU A 124 -66.17 5.13 -11.43
N ASP A 125 -66.63 5.46 -10.22
CA ASP A 125 -66.48 6.80 -9.62
C ASP A 125 -66.30 6.76 -8.09
N GLY A 126 -65.87 7.89 -7.51
CA GLY A 126 -65.76 8.10 -6.06
C GLY A 126 -64.34 8.39 -5.54
N ASN A 127 -64.19 8.51 -4.21
CA ASN A 127 -62.90 8.79 -3.56
C ASN A 127 -62.06 7.53 -3.24
N VAL A 128 -62.49 6.38 -3.75
CA VAL A 128 -61.85 5.08 -3.56
C VAL A 128 -60.98 4.71 -4.76
N GLY A 129 -60.14 3.69 -4.59
CA GLY A 129 -59.31 3.14 -5.68
C GLY A 129 -59.92 1.90 -6.32
N LEU A 130 -59.14 1.30 -7.22
CA LEU A 130 -59.42 0.03 -7.88
C LEU A 130 -58.29 -0.94 -7.56
N ASN A 131 -58.59 -2.17 -7.18
CA ASN A 131 -57.60 -3.23 -6.99
C ASN A 131 -57.93 -4.44 -7.87
N LYS A 132 -56.91 -4.91 -8.60
CA LYS A 132 -56.93 -6.12 -9.41
C LYS A 132 -56.28 -7.27 -8.63
N THR A 133 -57.09 -8.21 -8.11
CA THR A 133 -56.71 -9.04 -6.94
C THR A 133 -56.52 -10.54 -7.16
N THR A 134 -56.92 -11.12 -8.31
CA THR A 134 -56.72 -12.57 -8.60
C THR A 134 -55.97 -12.82 -9.92
N GLY A 135 -55.54 -14.06 -10.21
CA GLY A 135 -54.75 -14.37 -11.41
C GLY A 135 -55.44 -14.19 -12.78
N GLY A 136 -56.72 -13.80 -12.83
CA GLY A 136 -57.45 -13.58 -14.08
C GLY A 136 -57.08 -12.28 -14.81
N THR A 137 -57.74 -12.03 -15.95
CA THR A 137 -57.67 -10.74 -16.67
C THR A 137 -58.92 -9.91 -16.39
N VAL A 138 -58.75 -8.60 -16.21
CA VAL A 138 -59.83 -7.61 -16.27
C VAL A 138 -59.56 -6.65 -17.42
N THR A 139 -60.55 -6.40 -18.26
CA THR A 139 -60.50 -5.33 -19.27
C THR A 139 -61.33 -4.14 -18.80
N LEU A 140 -60.70 -2.97 -18.64
CA LEU A 140 -61.34 -1.72 -18.24
C LEU A 140 -61.45 -0.80 -19.45
N SER A 141 -62.67 -0.36 -19.79
CA SER A 141 -62.97 0.40 -21.01
C SER A 141 -63.84 1.64 -20.77
N GLY A 142 -64.46 1.78 -19.59
CA GLY A 142 -65.19 2.98 -19.21
C GLY A 142 -64.24 4.15 -18.91
N ALA A 143 -64.67 5.38 -19.19
CA ALA A 143 -63.94 6.59 -18.78
C ALA A 143 -64.21 6.87 -17.29
N ASN A 144 -63.33 6.39 -16.42
CA ASN A 144 -63.55 6.41 -14.97
C ASN A 144 -63.10 7.73 -14.34
N THR A 145 -63.71 8.10 -13.20
CA THR A 145 -63.33 9.32 -12.44
C THR A 145 -63.06 9.07 -10.96
N TYR A 146 -62.89 7.80 -10.57
CA TYR A 146 -62.44 7.47 -9.21
C TYR A 146 -61.05 8.05 -8.94
N THR A 147 -60.80 8.51 -7.71
CA THR A 147 -59.58 9.29 -7.38
C THR A 147 -58.58 8.55 -6.49
N GLY A 148 -58.93 7.39 -5.94
CA GLY A 148 -57.98 6.53 -5.24
C GLY A 148 -57.14 5.67 -6.21
N SER A 149 -56.03 5.14 -5.72
CA SER A 149 -55.03 4.42 -6.53
C SER A 149 -55.58 3.21 -7.29
N THR A 150 -55.14 3.04 -8.53
CA THR A 150 -55.31 1.83 -9.34
C THR A 150 -54.16 0.86 -9.03
N GLN A 151 -54.48 -0.25 -8.36
CA GLN A 151 -53.52 -1.27 -7.93
C GLN A 151 -53.67 -2.55 -8.75
N VAL A 152 -52.54 -3.11 -9.19
CA VAL A 152 -52.45 -4.46 -9.76
C VAL A 152 -51.70 -5.35 -8.77
N SER A 153 -52.44 -6.19 -8.05
CA SER A 153 -51.92 -7.11 -7.01
C SER A 153 -51.93 -8.58 -7.43
N ALA A 154 -52.71 -8.96 -8.45
CA ALA A 154 -52.59 -10.26 -9.14
C ALA A 154 -53.12 -10.22 -10.59
N GLY A 155 -52.49 -10.97 -11.50
CA GLY A 155 -52.94 -11.15 -12.88
C GLY A 155 -52.82 -9.88 -13.73
N THR A 156 -53.73 -9.72 -14.70
CA THR A 156 -53.63 -8.68 -15.73
C THR A 156 -54.77 -7.67 -15.68
N LEU A 157 -54.46 -6.38 -15.59
CA LEU A 157 -55.40 -5.28 -15.87
C LEU A 157 -55.09 -4.71 -17.26
N THR A 158 -56.05 -4.80 -18.18
CA THR A 158 -55.91 -4.34 -19.57
C THR A 158 -56.79 -3.12 -19.82
N LEU A 159 -56.28 -2.10 -20.51
CA LEU A 159 -57.08 -0.98 -21.01
C LEU A 159 -57.71 -1.33 -22.36
N GLY A 160 -59.04 -1.29 -22.43
CA GLY A 160 -59.81 -1.48 -23.67
C GLY A 160 -60.07 -0.20 -24.46
N ALA A 161 -59.78 0.96 -23.89
CA ALA A 161 -59.85 2.29 -24.52
C ALA A 161 -58.73 3.19 -23.97
N SER A 162 -58.62 4.42 -24.50
CA SER A 162 -57.70 5.45 -23.98
C SER A 162 -58.40 6.36 -22.96
N ASN A 163 -57.64 6.96 -22.05
CA ASN A 163 -58.13 7.79 -20.93
C ASN A 163 -59.19 7.04 -20.08
N VAL A 164 -58.81 5.86 -19.62
CA VAL A 164 -59.68 4.94 -18.88
C VAL A 164 -59.45 5.07 -17.38
N ILE A 165 -58.20 5.26 -16.94
CA ILE A 165 -57.89 5.62 -15.57
C ILE A 165 -58.10 7.14 -15.42
N ALA A 166 -58.48 7.59 -14.23
CA ALA A 166 -58.58 9.02 -13.96
C ALA A 166 -57.19 9.63 -13.77
N ASP A 167 -56.93 10.80 -14.36
CA ASP A 167 -55.67 11.56 -14.23
C ASP A 167 -55.20 11.77 -12.78
N ALA A 168 -56.14 11.77 -11.82
CA ALA A 168 -55.88 11.92 -10.38
C ALA A 168 -55.52 10.60 -9.65
N SER A 169 -55.74 9.44 -10.26
CA SER A 169 -55.37 8.13 -9.70
C SER A 169 -53.87 7.85 -9.93
N SER A 170 -53.20 7.29 -8.93
CA SER A 170 -51.86 6.71 -9.08
C SER A 170 -51.94 5.24 -9.51
N LEU A 171 -51.13 4.81 -10.47
CA LEU A 171 -50.96 3.40 -10.82
C LEU A 171 -49.89 2.74 -9.93
N VAL A 172 -50.22 1.59 -9.34
CA VAL A 172 -49.25 0.72 -8.64
C VAL A 172 -49.31 -0.70 -9.19
N VAL A 173 -48.19 -1.22 -9.68
CA VAL A 173 -48.05 -2.62 -10.12
C VAL A 173 -47.13 -3.36 -9.15
N SER A 174 -47.62 -4.49 -8.65
CA SER A 174 -46.98 -5.26 -7.56
C SER A 174 -47.10 -6.75 -7.83
N GLY A 175 -46.04 -7.53 -7.57
CA GLY A 175 -45.98 -8.97 -7.82
C GLY A 175 -45.40 -9.33 -9.19
N ASN A 176 -44.47 -10.30 -9.22
CA ASN A 176 -43.60 -10.53 -10.39
C ASN A 176 -44.31 -10.95 -11.69
N ASN A 177 -45.50 -11.55 -11.60
CA ASN A 177 -46.26 -12.07 -12.75
C ASN A 177 -47.46 -11.18 -13.10
N ASN A 178 -47.52 -9.97 -12.54
CA ASN A 178 -48.68 -9.11 -12.62
C ASN A 178 -48.45 -7.99 -13.63
N VAL A 179 -49.49 -7.70 -14.42
CA VAL A 179 -49.36 -6.96 -15.67
C VAL A 179 -50.37 -5.83 -15.72
N PHE A 180 -49.89 -4.60 -15.94
CA PHE A 180 -50.74 -3.52 -16.43
C PHE A 180 -50.52 -3.36 -17.94
N ASN A 181 -51.54 -3.64 -18.75
CA ASN A 181 -51.44 -3.68 -20.21
C ASN A 181 -52.25 -2.55 -20.85
N LEU A 182 -51.58 -1.54 -21.40
CA LEU A 182 -52.24 -0.46 -22.14
C LEU A 182 -52.74 -0.90 -23.53
N GLY A 183 -52.23 -2.02 -24.06
CA GLY A 183 -52.43 -2.37 -25.47
C GLY A 183 -51.88 -1.25 -26.36
N THR A 184 -52.71 -0.71 -27.26
CA THR A 184 -52.37 0.44 -28.11
C THR A 184 -52.87 1.78 -27.55
N ASN A 185 -53.47 1.79 -26.35
CA ASN A 185 -54.14 2.96 -25.79
C ASN A 185 -53.18 3.89 -25.03
N ASN A 186 -53.54 5.17 -24.97
CA ASN A 186 -52.83 6.15 -24.14
C ASN A 186 -53.64 6.44 -22.87
N ASP A 187 -52.95 6.70 -21.76
CA ASP A 187 -53.59 7.06 -20.50
C ASP A 187 -52.71 8.03 -19.70
N THR A 188 -53.32 8.78 -18.78
CA THR A 188 -52.65 9.75 -17.89
C THR A 188 -52.96 9.42 -16.44
N VAL A 189 -51.95 9.41 -15.58
CA VAL A 189 -52.08 9.06 -14.16
C VAL A 189 -51.29 9.99 -13.26
N ALA A 190 -51.74 10.18 -12.02
CA ALA A 190 -51.11 11.11 -11.07
C ALA A 190 -49.65 10.72 -10.79
N GLY A 191 -49.39 9.42 -10.67
CA GLY A 191 -48.08 8.83 -10.43
C GLY A 191 -48.04 7.37 -10.89
N VAL A 192 -46.84 6.83 -11.09
CA VAL A 192 -46.64 5.40 -11.43
C VAL A 192 -45.60 4.81 -10.49
N GLN A 193 -45.95 3.71 -9.85
CA GLN A 193 -45.04 2.88 -9.07
C GLN A 193 -45.03 1.44 -9.60
N LEU A 194 -43.86 0.95 -10.00
CA LEU A 194 -43.64 -0.43 -10.41
C LEU A 194 -42.79 -1.13 -9.33
N LEU A 195 -43.46 -1.77 -8.37
CA LEU A 195 -42.80 -2.55 -7.30
C LEU A 195 -42.18 -3.83 -7.89
N SER A 196 -42.96 -4.56 -8.69
CA SER A 196 -42.55 -5.65 -9.56
C SER A 196 -43.65 -5.99 -10.57
N GLY A 197 -43.35 -6.76 -11.62
CA GLY A 197 -44.29 -7.13 -12.68
C GLY A 197 -43.94 -6.50 -14.03
N SER A 198 -44.94 -6.25 -14.88
CA SER A 198 -44.76 -5.51 -16.13
C SER A 198 -45.79 -4.41 -16.39
N ILE A 199 -45.34 -3.40 -17.14
CA ILE A 199 -46.17 -2.38 -17.78
C ILE A 199 -46.06 -2.58 -19.30
N ASP A 200 -47.11 -3.15 -19.89
CA ASP A 200 -47.14 -3.67 -21.24
C ASP A 200 -48.01 -2.83 -22.19
N GLY A 201 -47.79 -3.02 -23.50
CA GLY A 201 -48.45 -2.27 -24.57
C GLY A 201 -47.44 -1.50 -25.44
N SER A 202 -47.95 -0.86 -26.49
CA SER A 202 -47.22 0.06 -27.38
C SER A 202 -47.70 1.51 -27.25
N GLY A 203 -48.78 1.74 -26.51
CA GLY A 203 -49.29 3.05 -26.15
C GLY A 203 -48.43 3.79 -25.13
N THR A 204 -48.86 5.01 -24.79
CA THR A 204 -48.12 5.94 -23.93
C THR A 204 -48.81 6.09 -22.57
N LEU A 205 -48.09 5.74 -21.51
CA LEU A 205 -48.48 6.02 -20.14
C LEU A 205 -47.84 7.35 -19.71
N THR A 206 -48.66 8.39 -19.58
CA THR A 206 -48.22 9.71 -19.13
C THR A 206 -48.37 9.80 -17.62
N SER A 207 -47.39 10.37 -16.91
CA SER A 207 -47.52 10.64 -15.49
C SER A 207 -47.38 12.12 -15.14
N SER A 208 -48.03 12.55 -14.04
CA SER A 208 -47.89 13.91 -13.49
C SER A 208 -46.80 14.03 -12.41
N SER A 209 -46.27 12.91 -11.93
CA SER A 209 -45.13 12.83 -11.00
C SER A 209 -44.03 11.93 -11.56
N ALA A 210 -42.82 12.00 -11.01
CA ALA A 210 -41.74 11.10 -11.40
C ALA A 210 -42.15 9.62 -11.27
N PHE A 211 -41.72 8.80 -12.23
CA PHE A 211 -41.94 7.35 -12.22
C PHE A 211 -41.07 6.72 -11.13
N ASP A 212 -41.64 5.92 -10.22
CA ASP A 212 -40.90 5.12 -9.24
C ASP A 212 -40.82 3.66 -9.73
N LEU A 213 -39.71 3.29 -10.36
CA LEU A 213 -39.50 1.95 -10.87
C LEU A 213 -38.54 1.19 -9.94
N GLN A 214 -39.00 0.08 -9.37
CA GLN A 214 -38.25 -0.68 -8.37
C GLN A 214 -37.67 -1.96 -8.97
N SER A 215 -38.52 -2.79 -9.59
CA SER A 215 -38.14 -4.01 -10.30
C SER A 215 -39.16 -4.33 -11.41
N GLY A 216 -38.79 -5.06 -12.46
CA GLY A 216 -39.72 -5.53 -13.50
C GLY A 216 -39.40 -5.06 -14.92
N THR A 217 -40.42 -5.04 -15.80
CA THR A 217 -40.25 -4.70 -17.22
C THR A 217 -41.24 -3.63 -17.67
N VAL A 218 -40.81 -2.64 -18.44
CA VAL A 218 -41.67 -1.64 -19.08
C VAL A 218 -41.52 -1.75 -20.60
N ASN A 219 -42.58 -2.25 -21.24
CA ASN A 219 -42.70 -2.33 -22.70
C ASN A 219 -43.46 -1.14 -23.29
N ALA A 220 -44.38 -0.53 -22.53
CA ALA A 220 -45.06 0.69 -22.91
C ALA A 220 -44.11 1.90 -22.99
N LYS A 221 -44.55 2.98 -23.64
CA LYS A 221 -43.82 4.25 -23.65
C LYS A 221 -44.19 5.07 -22.42
N LEU A 222 -43.20 5.56 -21.69
CA LEU A 222 -43.41 6.48 -20.57
C LEU A 222 -43.30 7.94 -21.06
N GLY A 223 -44.28 8.77 -20.71
CA GLY A 223 -44.36 10.18 -21.11
C GLY A 223 -44.57 11.14 -19.93
N GLY A 224 -44.22 12.42 -20.13
CA GLY A 224 -44.46 13.48 -19.15
C GLY A 224 -43.46 14.63 -19.27
N ASN A 225 -43.93 15.87 -19.31
CA ASN A 225 -43.07 17.04 -19.46
C ASN A 225 -42.43 17.44 -18.12
N SER A 226 -41.09 17.54 -18.09
CA SER A 226 -40.28 17.74 -16.88
C SER A 226 -40.42 16.62 -15.82
N ILE A 227 -41.01 15.49 -16.20
CA ILE A 227 -41.19 14.31 -15.36
C ILE A 227 -40.04 13.35 -15.59
N GLY A 228 -39.36 12.95 -14.51
CA GLY A 228 -38.21 12.04 -14.54
C GLY A 228 -38.57 10.60 -14.20
N LEU A 229 -37.59 9.71 -14.32
CA LEU A 229 -37.68 8.29 -13.98
C LEU A 229 -36.68 7.99 -12.86
N ASN A 230 -37.18 7.53 -11.72
CA ASN A 230 -36.37 7.15 -10.56
C ASN A 230 -36.32 5.62 -10.44
N LYS A 231 -35.10 5.07 -10.38
CA LYS A 231 -34.83 3.67 -10.11
C LYS A 231 -34.32 3.53 -8.67
N THR A 232 -35.16 3.02 -7.77
CA THR A 232 -35.06 3.32 -6.31
C THR A 232 -34.75 2.16 -5.36
N THR A 233 -34.85 0.89 -5.79
CA THR A 233 -34.51 -0.29 -4.95
C THR A 233 -33.49 -1.22 -5.60
N GLY A 234 -32.97 -2.21 -4.87
CA GLY A 234 -31.93 -3.13 -5.37
C GLY A 234 -32.34 -4.08 -6.52
N GLY A 235 -33.60 -4.05 -6.98
CA GLY A 235 -34.07 -4.88 -8.10
C GLY A 235 -33.53 -4.44 -9.48
N THR A 236 -33.89 -5.16 -10.52
CA THR A 236 -33.61 -4.80 -11.93
C THR A 236 -34.88 -4.32 -12.60
N VAL A 237 -34.81 -3.20 -13.31
CA VAL A 237 -35.86 -2.74 -14.24
C VAL A 237 -35.33 -2.79 -15.66
N THR A 238 -36.10 -3.35 -16.59
CA THR A 238 -35.80 -3.33 -18.03
C THR A 238 -36.75 -2.38 -18.75
N LEU A 239 -36.22 -1.40 -19.48
CA LEU A 239 -36.98 -0.51 -20.35
C LEU A 239 -36.83 -0.95 -21.81
N ASN A 240 -37.96 -1.17 -22.49
CA ASN A 240 -38.01 -1.57 -23.90
C ASN A 240 -38.72 -0.53 -24.79
N GLY A 241 -39.64 0.26 -24.22
CA GLY A 241 -40.33 1.33 -24.95
C GLY A 241 -39.43 2.55 -25.19
N ALA A 242 -39.49 3.13 -26.40
CA ALA A 242 -38.89 4.42 -26.69
C ALA A 242 -39.66 5.53 -25.95
N ASN A 243 -39.08 6.07 -24.88
CA ASN A 243 -39.77 6.96 -23.94
C ASN A 243 -39.74 8.42 -24.41
N THR A 244 -40.67 9.22 -23.91
CA THR A 244 -40.86 10.64 -24.29
C THR A 244 -40.92 11.59 -23.09
N TYR A 245 -40.68 11.09 -21.87
CA TYR A 245 -40.54 11.94 -20.69
C TYR A 245 -39.27 12.79 -20.77
N THR A 246 -39.31 14.03 -20.25
CA THR A 246 -38.21 15.01 -20.41
C THR A 246 -37.50 15.40 -19.11
N GLY A 247 -37.92 14.88 -17.96
CA GLY A 247 -37.14 14.98 -16.72
C GLY A 247 -36.07 13.88 -16.62
N SER A 248 -35.13 14.06 -15.69
CA SER A 248 -33.94 13.20 -15.54
C SER A 248 -34.25 11.73 -15.25
N THR A 249 -33.42 10.84 -15.81
CA THR A 249 -33.39 9.41 -15.50
C THR A 249 -32.36 9.17 -14.39
N GLN A 250 -32.82 8.89 -13.17
CA GLN A 250 -32.00 8.72 -11.98
C GLN A 250 -31.90 7.24 -11.55
N VAL A 251 -30.68 6.70 -11.55
CA VAL A 251 -30.37 5.37 -11.00
C VAL A 251 -29.79 5.55 -9.59
N SER A 252 -30.63 5.28 -8.59
CA SER A 252 -30.34 5.50 -7.17
C SER A 252 -30.26 4.19 -6.35
N ALA A 253 -30.77 3.07 -6.88
CA ALA A 253 -30.46 1.73 -6.40
C ALA A 253 -30.65 0.64 -7.49
N GLY A 254 -29.80 -0.39 -7.45
CA GLY A 254 -29.92 -1.57 -8.32
C GLY A 254 -29.63 -1.26 -9.79
N THR A 255 -30.26 -2.00 -10.71
CA THR A 255 -29.94 -1.97 -12.14
C THR A 255 -31.09 -1.43 -13.00
N LEU A 256 -30.81 -0.42 -13.83
CA LEU A 256 -31.68 -0.02 -14.93
C LEU A 256 -31.07 -0.53 -16.26
N THR A 257 -31.77 -1.43 -16.95
CA THR A 257 -31.33 -2.04 -18.20
C THR A 257 -32.11 -1.49 -19.39
N LEU A 258 -31.43 -1.18 -20.49
CA LEU A 258 -32.06 -0.92 -21.79
C LEU A 258 -32.18 -2.23 -22.58
N GLY A 259 -33.38 -2.64 -22.93
CA GLY A 259 -33.61 -3.79 -23.82
C GLY A 259 -33.74 -3.42 -25.31
N ALA A 260 -33.79 -2.13 -25.64
CA ALA A 260 -33.73 -1.59 -27.00
C ALA A 260 -32.80 -0.37 -27.08
N SER A 261 -32.56 0.15 -28.28
CA SER A 261 -31.81 1.40 -28.51
C SER A 261 -32.75 2.60 -28.59
N ASN A 262 -32.26 3.80 -28.23
CA ASN A 262 -33.03 5.05 -28.12
C ASN A 262 -34.25 4.89 -27.19
N VAL A 263 -34.00 4.44 -25.96
CA VAL A 263 -35.01 4.13 -24.95
C VAL A 263 -35.17 5.29 -23.97
N ILE A 264 -34.08 5.95 -23.59
CA ILE A 264 -34.14 7.24 -22.89
C ILE A 264 -34.41 8.33 -23.93
N ALA A 265 -35.14 9.38 -23.55
CA ALA A 265 -35.35 10.52 -24.44
C ALA A 265 -34.08 11.40 -24.50
N ASP A 266 -33.70 11.87 -25.69
CA ASP A 266 -32.54 12.75 -25.92
C ASP A 266 -32.51 14.03 -25.06
N ALA A 267 -33.66 14.44 -24.52
CA ALA A 267 -33.84 15.60 -23.63
C ALA A 267 -33.65 15.27 -22.13
N SER A 268 -33.71 13.99 -21.74
CA SER A 268 -33.45 13.54 -20.36
C SER A 268 -31.94 13.51 -20.10
N SER A 269 -31.54 13.89 -18.89
CA SER A 269 -30.20 13.64 -18.36
C SER A 269 -30.14 12.30 -17.62
N LEU A 270 -29.12 11.49 -17.86
CA LEU A 270 -28.84 10.30 -17.06
C LEU A 270 -28.03 10.67 -15.82
N VAL A 271 -28.48 10.23 -14.64
CA VAL A 271 -27.74 10.34 -13.37
C VAL A 271 -27.59 8.96 -12.75
N VAL A 272 -26.37 8.52 -12.47
CA VAL A 272 -26.06 7.27 -11.76
C VAL A 272 -25.35 7.60 -10.46
N SER A 273 -25.87 7.10 -9.34
CA SER A 273 -25.39 7.38 -7.99
C SER A 273 -25.43 6.13 -7.13
N GLY A 274 -24.47 5.96 -6.21
CA GLY A 274 -24.33 4.78 -5.36
C GLY A 274 -23.43 3.70 -5.98
N ASN A 275 -22.48 3.15 -5.21
CA ASN A 275 -21.37 2.37 -5.78
C ASN A 275 -21.79 1.04 -6.45
N ASN A 276 -22.94 0.47 -6.07
CA ASN A 276 -23.41 -0.83 -6.56
C ASN A 276 -24.55 -0.68 -7.59
N ASN A 277 -24.75 0.54 -8.10
CA ASN A 277 -25.89 0.88 -8.94
C ASN A 277 -25.45 0.99 -10.39
N VAL A 278 -26.27 0.44 -11.28
CA VAL A 278 -25.87 0.11 -12.64
C VAL A 278 -26.85 0.68 -13.65
N PHE A 279 -26.35 1.46 -14.60
CA PHE A 279 -27.06 1.72 -15.84
C PHE A 279 -26.51 0.82 -16.95
N ASN A 280 -27.28 -0.16 -17.40
CA ASN A 280 -26.83 -1.18 -18.35
C ASN A 280 -27.47 -0.98 -19.73
N LEU A 281 -26.68 -0.52 -20.72
CA LEU A 281 -27.12 -0.40 -22.10
C LEU A 281 -27.21 -1.76 -22.82
N GLY A 282 -26.58 -2.83 -22.28
CA GLY A 282 -26.40 -4.07 -23.01
C GLY A 282 -25.64 -3.84 -24.33
N THR A 283 -26.20 -4.25 -25.46
CA THR A 283 -25.65 -3.97 -26.79
C THR A 283 -26.23 -2.72 -27.47
N ASN A 284 -27.11 -1.99 -26.77
CA ASN A 284 -27.90 -0.90 -27.34
C ASN A 284 -27.16 0.44 -27.35
N ASN A 285 -27.52 1.31 -28.30
CA ASN A 285 -27.04 2.70 -28.32
C ASN A 285 -28.14 3.63 -27.80
N ASP A 286 -27.75 4.70 -27.11
CA ASP A 286 -28.69 5.71 -26.62
C ASP A 286 -28.05 7.11 -26.63
N THR A 287 -28.89 8.15 -26.66
CA THR A 287 -28.48 9.57 -26.65
C THR A 287 -29.20 10.29 -25.52
N VAL A 288 -28.48 11.08 -24.73
CA VAL A 288 -29.03 11.80 -23.57
C VAL A 288 -28.51 13.24 -23.49
N ALA A 289 -29.29 14.12 -22.87
CA ALA A 289 -28.95 15.54 -22.75
C ALA A 289 -27.64 15.77 -21.98
N GLY A 290 -27.39 14.93 -20.97
CA GLY A 290 -26.21 14.93 -20.12
C GLY A 290 -26.05 13.59 -19.42
N VAL A 291 -24.82 13.27 -19.01
CA VAL A 291 -24.51 12.10 -18.18
C VAL A 291 -23.77 12.58 -16.94
N GLN A 292 -24.28 12.19 -15.77
CA GLN A 292 -23.60 12.34 -14.50
C GLN A 292 -23.41 10.97 -13.84
N LEU A 293 -22.15 10.59 -13.59
CA LEU A 293 -21.77 9.39 -12.84
C LEU A 293 -21.14 9.82 -11.51
N LEU A 294 -21.96 9.93 -10.46
CA LEU A 294 -21.49 10.24 -9.11
C LEU A 294 -20.71 9.05 -8.52
N SER A 295 -21.30 7.85 -8.64
CA SER A 295 -20.68 6.56 -8.38
C SER A 295 -21.54 5.43 -8.99
N GLY A 296 -20.98 4.22 -9.11
CA GLY A 296 -21.66 3.07 -9.71
C GLY A 296 -21.00 2.59 -10.99
N SER A 297 -21.77 1.96 -11.88
CA SER A 297 -21.32 1.61 -13.23
C SER A 297 -22.27 2.02 -14.35
N ILE A 298 -21.68 2.32 -15.52
CA ILE A 298 -22.36 2.44 -16.81
C ILE A 298 -21.89 1.26 -17.67
N ASP A 299 -22.75 0.25 -17.82
CA ASP A 299 -22.43 -1.06 -18.37
C ASP A 299 -23.01 -1.30 -19.78
N GLY A 300 -22.45 -2.29 -20.47
CA GLY A 300 -22.80 -2.66 -21.85
C GLY A 300 -21.61 -2.55 -22.82
N SER A 301 -21.81 -2.96 -24.07
CA SER A 301 -20.86 -2.82 -25.18
C SER A 301 -21.34 -1.81 -26.25
N GLY A 302 -22.56 -1.31 -26.09
CA GLY A 302 -23.14 -0.24 -26.89
C GLY A 302 -22.59 1.15 -26.55
N THR A 303 -23.10 2.16 -27.26
CA THR A 303 -22.59 3.54 -27.21
C THR A 303 -23.58 4.46 -26.51
N LEU A 304 -23.13 5.10 -25.44
CA LEU A 304 -23.84 6.18 -24.77
C LEU A 304 -23.32 7.52 -25.32
N THR A 305 -24.19 8.25 -26.02
CA THR A 305 -23.89 9.57 -26.57
C THR A 305 -24.44 10.65 -25.64
N SER A 306 -23.66 11.71 -25.38
CA SER A 306 -24.16 12.85 -24.61
C SER A 306 -24.07 14.16 -25.38
N ASN A 307 -25.09 15.01 -25.20
CA ASN A 307 -25.19 16.34 -25.79
C ASN A 307 -24.49 17.43 -24.94
N SER A 308 -23.99 17.08 -23.76
CA SER A 308 -23.14 17.93 -22.90
C SER A 308 -21.95 17.11 -22.39
N ALA A 309 -20.94 17.79 -21.81
CA ALA A 309 -19.75 17.09 -21.29
C ALA A 309 -20.15 16.08 -20.20
N PHE A 310 -19.61 14.86 -20.28
CA PHE A 310 -19.88 13.80 -19.30
C PHE A 310 -19.30 14.20 -17.94
N ASP A 311 -20.12 14.40 -16.91
CA ASP A 311 -19.66 14.61 -15.53
C ASP A 311 -19.41 13.26 -14.86
N LEU A 312 -18.15 12.81 -14.88
CA LEU A 312 -17.76 11.51 -14.33
C LEU A 312 -16.96 11.76 -13.05
N GLN A 313 -17.51 11.42 -11.90
CA GLN A 313 -16.92 11.73 -10.59
C GLN A 313 -16.18 10.51 -10.00
N SER A 314 -16.84 9.35 -9.98
CA SER A 314 -16.27 8.08 -9.50
C SER A 314 -16.97 6.88 -10.15
N GLY A 315 -16.32 5.72 -10.26
CA GLY A 315 -16.95 4.47 -10.71
C GLY A 315 -16.35 3.87 -11.98
N MET A 316 -17.12 3.00 -12.64
CA MET A 316 -16.71 2.28 -13.84
C MET A 316 -17.59 2.62 -15.04
N VAL A 317 -16.98 2.81 -16.21
CA VAL A 317 -17.68 2.87 -17.48
C VAL A 317 -17.20 1.71 -18.32
N ASN A 318 -18.06 0.71 -18.45
CA ASN A 318 -17.88 -0.41 -19.36
C ASN A 318 -18.55 -0.14 -20.72
N ALA A 319 -19.54 0.75 -20.81
CA ALA A 319 -20.07 1.22 -22.10
C ALA A 319 -19.03 2.02 -22.91
N LYS A 320 -19.32 2.28 -24.20
CA LYS A 320 -18.54 3.21 -25.02
C LYS A 320 -19.12 4.61 -24.90
N LEU A 321 -18.29 5.60 -24.58
CA LEU A 321 -18.73 7.01 -24.55
C LEU A 321 -18.52 7.67 -25.92
N GLY A 322 -19.57 8.31 -26.46
CA GLY A 322 -19.55 8.96 -27.77
C GLY A 322 -20.07 10.41 -27.75
N GLY A 323 -19.90 11.11 -28.88
CA GLY A 323 -20.42 12.47 -29.09
C GLY A 323 -19.35 13.53 -29.36
N ASN A 324 -19.77 14.75 -29.66
CA ASN A 324 -18.88 15.90 -29.91
C ASN A 324 -18.55 16.70 -28.65
N VAL A 325 -18.51 16.00 -27.52
CA VAL A 325 -18.30 16.52 -26.17
C VAL A 325 -17.10 15.81 -25.54
N GLY A 326 -16.58 16.37 -24.44
CA GLY A 326 -15.52 15.76 -23.64
C GLY A 326 -16.00 15.27 -22.28
N LEU A 327 -15.05 15.00 -21.38
CA LEU A 327 -15.29 14.51 -20.02
C LEU A 327 -14.92 15.58 -18.99
N ASN A 328 -15.67 15.67 -17.90
CA ASN A 328 -15.31 16.43 -16.70
C ASN A 328 -15.09 15.45 -15.55
N LYS A 329 -13.92 15.53 -14.91
CA LYS A 329 -13.50 14.72 -13.77
C LYS A 329 -12.96 15.64 -12.66
N THR A 330 -13.86 16.08 -11.80
CA THR A 330 -13.65 17.22 -10.88
C THR A 330 -13.60 16.87 -9.39
N THR A 331 -13.81 15.59 -9.03
CA THR A 331 -13.84 15.12 -7.64
C THR A 331 -12.64 14.21 -7.33
N SER A 332 -12.39 13.86 -6.06
CA SER A 332 -11.22 13.04 -5.66
C SER A 332 -11.29 11.55 -6.04
N GLY A 333 -12.42 11.05 -6.55
CA GLY A 333 -12.62 9.63 -6.86
C GLY A 333 -11.82 9.11 -8.05
N THR A 334 -12.01 7.85 -8.41
CA THR A 334 -11.44 7.24 -9.62
C THR A 334 -12.55 6.87 -10.58
N VAL A 335 -12.42 7.28 -11.84
CA VAL A 335 -13.27 6.83 -12.95
C VAL A 335 -12.42 5.93 -13.84
N THR A 336 -12.86 4.71 -14.12
CA THR A 336 -12.18 3.79 -15.05
C THR A 336 -13.02 3.58 -16.31
N LEU A 337 -12.41 3.82 -17.48
CA LEU A 337 -13.01 3.64 -18.79
C LEU A 337 -12.45 2.37 -19.46
N ASN A 338 -13.23 1.29 -19.40
CA ASN A 338 -12.79 -0.07 -19.77
C ASN A 338 -12.89 -0.39 -21.28
N ASN A 339 -13.68 0.36 -22.04
CA ASN A 339 -13.89 0.12 -23.48
C ASN A 339 -13.34 1.26 -24.36
N THR A 340 -13.35 1.03 -25.67
CA THR A 340 -12.99 2.04 -26.69
C THR A 340 -14.05 3.13 -26.76
N ASN A 341 -13.67 4.35 -26.43
CA ASN A 341 -14.52 5.53 -26.50
C ASN A 341 -14.31 6.27 -27.84
N SER A 342 -15.34 6.99 -28.27
CA SER A 342 -15.40 7.71 -29.55
C SER A 342 -15.82 9.18 -29.40
N TYR A 343 -15.89 9.69 -28.16
CA TYR A 343 -16.11 11.11 -27.91
C TYR A 343 -14.93 11.95 -28.42
N THR A 344 -15.17 13.21 -28.78
CA THR A 344 -14.20 14.04 -29.52
C THR A 344 -13.90 15.41 -28.91
N GLY A 345 -14.50 15.77 -27.77
CA GLY A 345 -14.22 17.03 -27.06
C GLY A 345 -13.13 16.94 -26.00
N ASN A 346 -12.59 18.11 -25.62
CA ASN A 346 -11.55 18.25 -24.60
C ASN A 346 -12.02 17.75 -23.23
N SER A 347 -11.15 17.04 -22.51
CA SER A 347 -11.43 16.46 -21.20
C SER A 347 -10.73 17.21 -20.07
N LEU A 348 -11.49 17.66 -19.08
CA LEU A 348 -10.98 18.26 -17.84
C LEU A 348 -10.84 17.17 -16.76
N VAL A 349 -9.62 16.96 -16.27
CA VAL A 349 -9.28 16.10 -15.15
C VAL A 349 -8.70 16.99 -14.05
N ASP A 350 -9.58 17.60 -13.25
CA ASP A 350 -9.21 18.58 -12.23
C ASP A 350 -8.93 17.97 -10.86
N ALA A 351 -9.49 16.79 -10.55
CA ALA A 351 -9.18 16.06 -9.33
C ALA A 351 -9.33 14.53 -9.48
N GLY A 352 -8.71 13.80 -8.56
CA GLY A 352 -8.74 12.33 -8.53
C GLY A 352 -8.08 11.71 -9.76
N ILE A 353 -8.57 10.54 -10.19
CA ILE A 353 -7.98 9.77 -11.28
C ILE A 353 -9.01 9.54 -12.41
N LEU A 354 -8.64 9.89 -13.65
CA LEU A 354 -9.29 9.37 -14.86
C LEU A 354 -8.40 8.27 -15.44
N ASN A 355 -8.82 7.00 -15.37
CA ASN A 355 -8.06 5.84 -15.79
C ASN A 355 -8.64 5.22 -17.08
N PHE A 356 -7.81 5.06 -18.11
CA PHE A 356 -8.17 4.32 -19.32
C PHE A 356 -7.54 2.93 -19.31
N THR A 357 -8.34 1.92 -19.59
CA THR A 357 -7.94 0.51 -19.68
C THR A 357 -8.36 -0.14 -21.00
N GLY A 358 -9.38 0.41 -21.68
CA GLY A 358 -9.68 0.09 -23.09
C GLY A 358 -8.75 0.80 -24.07
N SER A 359 -8.75 0.38 -25.34
CA SER A 359 -7.93 1.00 -26.41
C SER A 359 -8.63 2.24 -27.00
N ASN A 360 -7.95 3.39 -27.08
CA ASN A 360 -8.53 4.66 -27.50
C ASN A 360 -7.59 5.46 -28.43
N THR A 361 -8.18 6.19 -29.38
CA THR A 361 -7.46 7.15 -30.24
C THR A 361 -7.90 8.57 -29.86
N HIS A 362 -6.97 9.34 -29.30
CA HIS A 362 -7.21 10.68 -28.77
C HIS A 362 -6.81 11.75 -29.78
N SER A 363 -7.72 12.67 -30.09
CA SER A 363 -7.48 13.82 -30.98
C SER A 363 -7.87 15.17 -30.35
N ALA A 364 -8.14 15.16 -29.04
CA ALA A 364 -8.55 16.31 -28.24
C ALA A 364 -7.67 16.44 -26.99
N ASP A 365 -7.77 17.55 -26.28
CA ASP A 365 -6.89 17.85 -25.14
C ASP A 365 -7.36 17.23 -23.82
N PHE A 366 -6.40 16.95 -22.94
CA PHE A 366 -6.62 16.65 -21.52
C PHE A 366 -5.99 17.77 -20.68
N THR A 367 -6.73 18.35 -19.73
CA THR A 367 -6.25 19.47 -18.90
C THR A 367 -6.66 19.30 -17.43
N GLY A 368 -6.04 20.04 -16.49
CA GLY A 368 -6.51 20.16 -15.10
C GLY A 368 -5.54 19.63 -14.03
N ASN A 369 -5.90 19.80 -12.75
CA ASN A 369 -5.01 19.52 -11.61
C ASN A 369 -5.00 18.05 -11.11
N GLY A 370 -5.77 17.15 -11.73
CA GLY A 370 -5.87 15.75 -11.36
C GLY A 370 -4.85 14.83 -12.04
N THR A 371 -5.11 13.52 -11.96
CA THR A 371 -4.27 12.46 -12.54
C THR A 371 -4.94 11.81 -13.74
N LEU A 372 -4.28 11.85 -14.89
CA LEU A 372 -4.64 11.05 -16.06
C LEU A 372 -3.83 9.75 -16.05
N GLN A 373 -4.51 8.60 -16.02
CA GLN A 373 -3.88 7.29 -15.93
C GLN A 373 -4.20 6.41 -17.15
N PHE A 374 -3.21 5.64 -17.57
CA PHE A 374 -3.31 4.61 -18.59
C PHE A 374 -2.95 3.26 -17.96
N GLY A 375 -3.97 2.53 -17.54
CA GLY A 375 -3.86 1.21 -16.90
C GLY A 375 -3.77 0.05 -17.88
N GLY A 376 -4.20 0.24 -19.14
CA GLY A 376 -4.26 -0.84 -20.13
C GLY A 376 -4.57 -0.34 -21.54
N GLY A 377 -4.89 -1.28 -22.43
CA GLY A 377 -5.29 -1.00 -23.81
C GLY A 377 -4.17 -0.48 -24.71
N THR A 378 -4.54 -0.02 -25.90
CA THR A 378 -3.67 0.74 -26.80
C THR A 378 -4.14 2.19 -26.86
N GLN A 379 -3.33 3.12 -26.38
CA GLN A 379 -3.64 4.55 -26.36
C GLN A 379 -2.82 5.28 -27.42
N GLN A 380 -3.48 5.94 -28.37
CA GLN A 380 -2.81 6.69 -29.43
C GLN A 380 -3.19 8.16 -29.37
N PHE A 381 -2.22 9.06 -29.20
CA PHE A 381 -2.41 10.51 -29.19
C PHE A 381 -2.03 11.07 -30.56
N ASN A 382 -3.01 11.63 -31.26
CA ASN A 382 -2.85 12.18 -32.62
C ASN A 382 -2.30 13.62 -32.60
N SER A 383 -1.78 14.05 -33.75
CA SER A 383 -1.34 15.43 -33.95
C SER A 383 -2.41 16.43 -33.51
N GLY A 384 -2.02 17.43 -32.73
CA GLY A 384 -2.92 18.43 -32.15
C GLY A 384 -3.44 18.12 -30.75
N SER A 385 -3.35 16.87 -30.27
CA SER A 385 -3.73 16.55 -28.88
C SER A 385 -2.65 16.93 -27.87
N ASN A 386 -3.05 17.58 -26.78
CA ASN A 386 -2.20 17.95 -25.65
C ASN A 386 -2.62 17.23 -24.36
N ILE A 387 -1.67 16.64 -23.65
CA ILE A 387 -1.85 16.13 -22.29
C ILE A 387 -1.24 17.12 -21.31
N ALA A 388 -2.06 18.00 -20.74
CA ALA A 388 -1.69 19.06 -19.81
C ALA A 388 -2.42 18.93 -18.46
N THR A 389 -2.50 17.70 -17.95
CA THR A 389 -2.90 17.41 -16.57
C THR A 389 -1.70 17.51 -15.62
N ALA A 390 -1.92 17.81 -14.34
CA ALA A 390 -0.83 17.91 -13.36
C ALA A 390 -0.03 16.61 -13.27
N ASN A 391 -0.70 15.46 -13.23
CA ASN A 391 -0.06 14.15 -13.15
C ASN A 391 -0.48 13.26 -14.32
N VAL A 392 0.49 12.56 -14.92
CA VAL A 392 0.25 11.51 -15.91
C VAL A 392 0.89 10.20 -15.47
N VAL A 393 0.12 9.11 -15.48
CA VAL A 393 0.58 7.79 -15.05
C VAL A 393 0.40 6.76 -16.16
N PHE A 394 1.50 6.30 -16.75
CA PHE A 394 1.55 5.17 -17.67
C PHE A 394 1.86 3.90 -16.88
N SER A 395 0.79 3.20 -16.47
CA SER A 395 0.86 1.99 -15.63
C SER A 395 0.71 0.67 -16.39
N GLY A 396 0.25 0.71 -17.65
CA GLY A 396 0.06 -0.48 -18.47
C GLY A 396 -0.21 -0.14 -19.94
N GLY A 397 -0.54 -1.17 -20.72
CA GLY A 397 -0.93 -1.04 -22.11
C GLY A 397 0.22 -0.71 -23.08
N THR A 398 -0.15 -0.24 -24.28
CA THR A 398 0.76 0.31 -25.29
C THR A 398 0.36 1.75 -25.59
N ASN A 399 1.24 2.70 -25.29
CA ASN A 399 0.94 4.13 -25.39
C ASN A 399 1.82 4.77 -26.46
N LEU A 400 1.21 5.42 -27.46
CA LEU A 400 1.89 6.06 -28.58
C LEU A 400 1.51 7.54 -28.66
N VAL A 401 2.47 8.41 -28.33
CA VAL A 401 2.35 9.86 -28.56
C VAL A 401 2.92 10.15 -29.94
N ASN A 402 2.06 10.37 -30.95
CA ASN A 402 2.50 10.61 -32.33
C ASN A 402 3.21 11.97 -32.48
N PRO A 403 3.98 12.18 -33.56
CA PRO A 403 4.45 13.53 -33.93
C PRO A 403 3.29 14.53 -34.00
N GLY A 404 3.49 15.71 -33.43
CA GLY A 404 2.47 16.76 -33.32
C GLY A 404 1.54 16.65 -32.11
N ALA A 405 1.54 15.53 -31.36
CA ALA A 405 0.95 15.47 -30.02
C ALA A 405 1.93 16.01 -28.98
N THR A 406 1.44 16.37 -27.78
CA THR A 406 2.25 16.92 -26.69
C THR A 406 1.91 16.29 -25.34
N VAL A 407 2.93 15.98 -24.54
CA VAL A 407 2.80 15.77 -23.08
C VAL A 407 3.41 16.98 -22.37
N ALA A 408 2.64 17.67 -21.53
CA ALA A 408 3.01 18.93 -20.86
C ALA A 408 2.47 18.96 -19.42
N SER A 409 3.02 18.10 -18.57
CA SER A 409 2.53 17.83 -17.20
C SER A 409 3.50 18.29 -16.12
N THR A 410 3.06 18.33 -14.86
CA THR A 410 3.97 18.59 -13.73
C THR A 410 4.82 17.36 -13.46
N ASP A 411 4.17 16.22 -13.25
CA ASP A 411 4.82 14.95 -12.96
C ASP A 411 4.33 13.85 -13.91
N VAL A 412 5.27 13.03 -14.42
CA VAL A 412 4.99 11.90 -15.30
C VAL A 412 5.63 10.62 -14.76
N LEU A 413 4.80 9.63 -14.45
CA LEU A 413 5.21 8.32 -13.96
C LEU A 413 5.00 7.25 -15.03
N PHE A 414 6.05 6.50 -15.35
CA PHE A 414 5.98 5.26 -16.12
C PHE A 414 6.22 4.09 -15.17
N SER A 415 5.15 3.44 -14.72
CA SER A 415 5.20 2.26 -13.84
C SER A 415 4.93 0.96 -14.59
N GLY A 416 4.52 1.01 -15.86
CA GLY A 416 4.31 -0.17 -16.69
C GLY A 416 4.02 0.12 -18.16
N GLY A 417 3.67 -0.94 -18.90
CA GLY A 417 3.33 -0.87 -20.33
C GLY A 417 4.54 -0.64 -21.25
N THR A 418 4.24 -0.41 -22.53
CA THR A 418 5.22 0.04 -23.54
C THR A 418 4.82 1.42 -24.06
N ASN A 419 5.69 2.39 -23.83
CA ASN A 419 5.42 3.81 -24.08
C ASN A 419 6.36 4.31 -25.17
N THR A 420 5.82 4.93 -26.22
CA THR A 420 6.59 5.45 -27.35
C THR A 420 6.24 6.92 -27.55
N ILE A 421 7.21 7.78 -27.30
CA ILE A 421 7.07 9.23 -27.35
C ILE A 421 7.76 9.75 -28.61
N ASN A 422 6.95 10.10 -29.62
CA ASN A 422 7.36 10.73 -30.88
C ASN A 422 6.87 12.19 -30.99
N GLY A 423 5.94 12.61 -30.15
CA GLY A 423 5.49 14.00 -30.01
C GLY A 423 6.38 14.84 -29.09
N ASN A 424 5.97 16.07 -28.77
CA ASN A 424 6.62 16.89 -27.74
C ASN A 424 6.48 16.25 -26.36
N TYR A 425 7.45 16.49 -25.48
CA TYR A 425 7.41 16.01 -24.10
C TYR A 425 8.04 17.03 -23.15
N SER A 426 7.29 17.44 -22.12
CA SER A 426 7.75 18.37 -21.09
C SER A 426 7.12 18.05 -19.74
N ALA A 427 7.87 17.38 -18.87
CA ALA A 427 7.58 17.41 -17.43
C ALA A 427 8.15 18.71 -16.82
N SER A 428 7.44 19.37 -15.91
CA SER A 428 7.98 20.58 -15.23
C SER A 428 8.71 20.25 -13.92
N ASN A 429 8.22 19.26 -13.17
CA ASN A 429 8.81 18.79 -11.92
C ASN A 429 9.62 17.51 -12.12
N SER A 430 8.97 16.38 -12.43
CA SER A 430 9.70 15.11 -12.57
C SER A 430 9.18 14.15 -13.64
N THR A 431 10.12 13.35 -14.15
CA THR A 431 9.85 12.11 -14.89
C THR A 431 10.36 10.94 -14.04
N SER A 432 9.51 9.97 -13.75
CA SER A 432 9.88 8.78 -12.99
C SER A 432 9.58 7.51 -13.78
N VAL A 433 10.49 6.54 -13.74
CA VAL A 433 10.34 5.23 -14.36
C VAL A 433 10.55 4.16 -13.29
N SER A 434 9.50 3.39 -13.03
CA SER A 434 9.47 2.34 -12.00
C SER A 434 8.95 1.01 -12.57
N GLY A 435 9.01 0.84 -13.88
CA GLY A 435 8.54 -0.35 -14.60
C GLY A 435 8.28 -0.09 -16.08
N GLY A 436 8.02 -1.15 -16.83
CA GLY A 436 7.69 -1.07 -18.25
C GLY A 436 8.85 -0.65 -19.16
N ILE A 437 8.49 -0.20 -20.38
CA ILE A 437 9.43 0.30 -21.40
C ILE A 437 9.02 1.71 -21.81
N VAL A 438 9.98 2.63 -21.92
CA VAL A 438 9.79 4.01 -22.40
C VAL A 438 10.78 4.32 -23.51
N ASN A 439 10.28 4.59 -24.72
CA ASN A 439 11.08 4.97 -25.88
C ASN A 439 10.90 6.48 -26.15
N PHE A 440 11.92 7.27 -25.85
CA PHE A 440 12.02 8.66 -26.27
C PHE A 440 12.76 8.71 -27.61
N SER A 441 12.00 8.76 -28.70
CA SER A 441 12.55 8.60 -30.04
C SER A 441 13.32 9.83 -30.51
N SER A 442 14.13 9.67 -31.56
CA SER A 442 14.86 10.79 -32.15
C SER A 442 13.93 11.83 -32.80
N SER A 443 12.71 11.43 -33.20
CA SER A 443 11.73 12.26 -33.93
C SER A 443 10.83 13.13 -33.06
N VAL A 444 10.98 13.09 -31.73
CA VAL A 444 10.38 14.05 -30.79
C VAL A 444 10.56 15.49 -31.31
N ALA A 445 9.47 16.27 -31.32
CA ALA A 445 9.46 17.62 -31.85
C ALA A 445 10.28 18.61 -30.96
N SER A 446 10.14 19.92 -31.19
CA SER A 446 11.07 20.94 -30.69
C SER A 446 11.15 21.08 -29.17
N LEU A 447 10.15 20.59 -28.42
CA LEU A 447 10.13 20.64 -26.95
C LEU A 447 10.40 19.25 -26.35
N PHE A 448 11.56 19.11 -25.69
CA PHE A 448 11.93 17.91 -24.92
C PHE A 448 12.54 18.30 -23.57
N ASN A 449 11.80 18.02 -22.49
CA ASN A 449 12.18 18.31 -21.11
C ASN A 449 11.71 17.16 -20.19
N LEU A 450 12.64 16.53 -19.47
CA LEU A 450 12.35 15.43 -18.53
C LEU A 450 12.07 15.91 -17.09
N GLY A 451 11.99 17.23 -16.88
CA GLY A 451 11.73 17.86 -15.60
C GLY A 451 13.00 18.24 -14.84
N SER A 452 12.80 18.72 -13.61
CA SER A 452 13.88 19.02 -12.67
C SER A 452 14.54 17.75 -12.13
N THR A 453 13.78 16.66 -11.95
CA THR A 453 14.31 15.35 -11.56
C THR A 453 13.88 14.25 -12.53
N PHE A 454 14.84 13.45 -13.00
CA PHE A 454 14.60 12.23 -13.78
C PHE A 454 15.04 11.01 -12.95
N THR A 455 14.12 10.08 -12.69
CA THR A 455 14.37 8.90 -11.85
C THR A 455 14.12 7.61 -12.63
N ILE A 456 15.04 6.65 -12.53
CA ILE A 456 14.86 5.26 -12.96
C ILE A 456 15.10 4.35 -11.75
N SER A 457 14.03 3.72 -11.27
CA SER A 457 14.06 2.74 -10.19
C SER A 457 13.88 1.31 -10.69
N ASP A 458 13.15 1.12 -11.78
CA ASP A 458 13.00 -0.15 -12.52
C ASP A 458 12.55 0.14 -13.97
N GLY A 459 12.41 -0.90 -14.80
CA GLY A 459 11.99 -0.79 -16.19
C GLY A 459 13.14 -0.48 -17.16
N THR A 460 12.80 -0.12 -18.40
CA THR A 460 13.77 0.23 -19.45
C THR A 460 13.43 1.56 -20.10
N VAL A 461 14.38 2.48 -20.10
CA VAL A 461 14.35 3.71 -20.89
C VAL A 461 15.26 3.56 -22.10
N ASN A 462 14.75 3.91 -23.28
CA ASN A 462 15.48 3.99 -24.54
C ASN A 462 15.48 5.46 -25.00
N LEU A 463 16.59 6.15 -24.74
CA LEU A 463 16.80 7.55 -25.06
C LEU A 463 17.56 7.67 -26.39
N GLN A 464 16.91 8.23 -27.40
CA GLN A 464 17.46 8.42 -28.74
C GLN A 464 17.73 9.90 -29.07
N ARG A 465 17.85 10.75 -28.04
CA ARG A 465 18.01 12.21 -28.15
C ARG A 465 19.42 12.64 -27.76
N ASN A 466 20.04 13.53 -28.53
CA ASN A 466 21.45 13.92 -28.37
C ASN A 466 21.69 15.12 -27.41
N SER A 467 20.69 15.55 -26.64
CA SER A 467 20.83 16.56 -25.57
C SER A 467 19.55 16.61 -24.72
N ALA A 468 19.42 15.67 -23.78
CA ALA A 468 18.44 15.78 -22.70
C ALA A 468 19.10 16.52 -21.52
N GLN A 469 18.47 17.57 -20.98
CA GLN A 469 19.00 18.33 -19.84
C GLN A 469 18.09 18.14 -18.62
N VAL A 470 18.65 17.80 -17.46
CA VAL A 470 17.90 17.57 -16.19
C VAL A 470 18.71 18.08 -15.00
N SER A 471 18.12 18.75 -14.03
CA SER A 471 18.89 19.22 -12.85
C SER A 471 19.41 18.05 -12.00
N ARG A 472 18.59 17.01 -11.79
CA ARG A 472 18.94 15.84 -10.99
C ARG A 472 18.55 14.54 -11.67
N TYR A 473 19.51 13.61 -11.79
CA TYR A 473 19.28 12.24 -12.21
C TYR A 473 19.41 11.26 -11.03
N VAL A 474 18.55 10.26 -10.98
CA VAL A 474 18.60 9.21 -9.95
C VAL A 474 18.40 7.86 -10.64
N GLN A 475 19.38 6.97 -10.54
CA GLN A 475 19.22 5.57 -10.96
C GLN A 475 19.51 4.63 -9.79
N THR A 476 18.46 3.96 -9.32
CA THR A 476 18.52 2.95 -8.25
C THR A 476 18.31 1.53 -8.79
N GLY A 477 17.89 1.40 -10.06
CA GLY A 477 17.62 0.13 -10.73
C GLY A 477 17.32 0.36 -12.21
N GLY A 478 16.64 -0.59 -12.85
CA GLY A 478 16.26 -0.51 -14.27
C GLY A 478 17.43 -0.34 -15.25
N ILE A 479 17.09 -0.02 -16.50
CA ILE A 479 18.04 0.11 -17.63
C ILE A 479 17.85 1.46 -18.31
N LEU A 480 18.91 2.27 -18.41
CA LEU A 480 19.00 3.38 -19.37
C LEU A 480 19.73 2.88 -20.61
N SER A 481 19.17 3.11 -21.79
CA SER A 481 19.69 2.59 -23.05
C SER A 481 19.47 3.53 -24.22
N GLY A 482 20.03 3.18 -25.38
CA GLY A 482 19.96 3.96 -26.61
C GLY A 482 21.24 4.75 -26.90
N PRO A 483 21.30 5.46 -28.04
CA PRO A 483 22.47 6.23 -28.47
C PRO A 483 22.49 7.67 -27.92
N GLY A 484 21.47 8.09 -27.16
CA GLY A 484 21.30 9.48 -26.73
C GLY A 484 22.28 9.98 -25.67
N GLU A 485 22.22 11.28 -25.43
CA GLU A 485 23.00 12.00 -24.41
C GLU A 485 22.05 12.60 -23.36
N LEU A 486 22.31 12.26 -22.10
CA LEU A 486 21.66 12.82 -20.92
C LEU A 486 22.69 13.65 -20.16
N ALA A 487 22.50 14.96 -20.12
CA ALA A 487 23.32 15.91 -19.40
C ALA A 487 22.60 16.39 -18.13
N VAL A 488 23.32 16.41 -17.01
CA VAL A 488 22.74 16.62 -15.68
C VAL A 488 23.63 17.49 -14.80
N GLN A 489 23.04 18.21 -13.84
CA GLN A 489 23.84 18.95 -12.84
C GLN A 489 24.27 18.04 -11.68
N SER A 490 23.39 17.10 -11.29
CA SER A 490 23.69 16.09 -10.27
C SER A 490 23.14 14.71 -10.63
N ALA A 491 23.79 13.66 -10.13
CA ALA A 491 23.41 12.27 -10.32
C ALA A 491 23.54 11.46 -9.01
N VAL A 492 22.60 10.54 -8.77
CA VAL A 492 22.73 9.47 -7.76
C VAL A 492 22.68 8.13 -8.47
N LEU A 493 23.74 7.34 -8.38
CA LEU A 493 23.83 6.00 -8.95
C LEU A 493 24.03 4.98 -7.82
N SER A 494 23.02 4.14 -7.58
CA SER A 494 23.06 3.10 -6.54
C SER A 494 22.65 1.70 -7.02
N GLY A 495 22.16 1.59 -8.25
CA GLY A 495 21.76 0.33 -8.87
C GLY A 495 21.39 0.52 -10.35
N GLY A 496 21.22 -0.58 -11.08
CA GLY A 496 20.79 -0.56 -12.48
C GLY A 496 21.93 -0.63 -13.51
N GLU A 497 21.54 -0.50 -14.78
CA GLU A 497 22.42 -0.60 -15.96
C GLU A 497 22.30 0.63 -16.88
N MET A 498 23.42 1.04 -17.47
CA MET A 498 23.47 1.80 -18.73
C MET A 498 23.96 0.89 -19.86
N ARG A 499 23.23 0.85 -20.98
CA ARG A 499 23.48 -0.09 -22.09
C ARG A 499 23.35 0.53 -23.48
N GLY A 500 24.43 0.50 -24.25
CA GLY A 500 24.51 1.06 -25.61
C GLY A 500 25.38 2.32 -25.65
N PRO A 501 25.65 2.89 -26.85
CA PRO A 501 26.67 3.93 -27.03
C PRO A 501 26.30 5.32 -26.49
N GLY A 502 25.21 5.43 -25.73
CA GLY A 502 24.75 6.67 -25.11
C GLY A 502 25.68 7.20 -24.02
N ARG A 503 25.49 8.49 -23.70
CA ARG A 503 26.34 9.27 -22.78
C ARG A 503 25.52 9.84 -21.62
N LEU A 504 26.00 9.65 -20.40
CA LEU A 504 25.60 10.45 -19.23
C LEU A 504 26.70 11.49 -18.98
N ILE A 505 26.35 12.77 -18.97
CA ILE A 505 27.28 13.88 -18.71
C ILE A 505 26.85 14.58 -17.42
N ILE A 506 27.71 14.57 -16.41
CA ILE A 506 27.47 15.24 -15.12
C ILE A 506 28.29 16.52 -15.11
N ASN A 507 27.61 17.63 -15.40
CA ASN A 507 28.14 18.99 -15.41
C ASN A 507 27.99 19.58 -14.01
N GLY A 508 28.95 19.28 -13.14
CA GLY A 508 28.89 19.65 -11.74
C GLY A 508 28.82 21.16 -11.50
N SER A 509 28.21 21.53 -10.38
CA SER A 509 28.03 22.92 -9.95
C SER A 509 29.32 23.61 -9.49
N GLY A 510 30.38 22.83 -9.22
CA GLY A 510 31.65 23.31 -8.66
C GLY A 510 31.59 23.72 -7.18
N GLY A 511 30.42 23.60 -6.53
CA GLY A 511 30.24 23.88 -5.10
C GLY A 511 30.61 22.71 -4.20
N SER A 512 30.47 22.88 -2.88
CA SER A 512 30.82 21.84 -1.88
C SER A 512 29.87 20.63 -1.82
N ALA A 513 28.81 20.61 -2.63
CA ALA A 513 27.89 19.48 -2.73
C ALA A 513 28.50 18.35 -3.60
N SER A 514 28.05 17.12 -3.39
CA SER A 514 28.37 16.02 -4.30
C SER A 514 27.50 16.10 -5.55
N ASP A 515 28.09 16.40 -6.69
CA ASP A 515 27.41 16.37 -7.98
C ASP A 515 27.13 14.90 -8.39
N LEU A 516 28.06 13.96 -8.15
CA LEU A 516 27.84 12.53 -8.32
C LEU A 516 27.88 11.80 -6.96
N LEU A 517 26.77 11.18 -6.56
CA LEU A 517 26.70 10.28 -5.40
C LEU A 517 26.67 8.81 -5.86
N LEU A 518 27.66 8.02 -5.41
CA LEU A 518 27.71 6.58 -5.60
C LEU A 518 27.37 5.85 -4.29
N ASN A 519 26.37 4.98 -4.35
CA ASN A 519 25.83 4.29 -3.17
C ASN A 519 25.38 2.84 -3.48
N GLY A 520 26.12 2.15 -4.35
CA GLY A 520 25.85 0.76 -4.75
C GLY A 520 26.56 0.37 -6.05
N ASN A 521 26.22 -0.81 -6.58
CA ASN A 521 26.81 -1.33 -7.82
C ASN A 521 26.04 -0.81 -9.04
N PHE A 522 26.76 -0.27 -10.02
CA PHE A 522 26.21 0.29 -11.25
C PHE A 522 26.87 -0.34 -12.47
N ILE A 523 26.06 -0.78 -13.43
CA ILE A 523 26.55 -1.50 -14.61
C ILE A 523 26.68 -0.55 -15.80
N LEU A 524 27.87 -0.50 -16.41
CA LEU A 524 28.18 0.21 -17.64
C LEU A 524 28.51 -0.81 -18.74
N ASN A 525 27.58 -1.05 -19.66
CA ASN A 525 27.70 -2.05 -20.72
C ASN A 525 27.55 -1.47 -22.13
N ASN A 526 28.02 -2.23 -23.13
CA ASN A 526 27.84 -2.01 -24.56
C ASN A 526 28.22 -0.59 -25.01
N GLN A 527 29.45 -0.16 -24.69
CA GLN A 527 30.01 1.14 -25.05
C GLN A 527 29.35 2.36 -24.38
N SER A 528 28.51 2.16 -23.36
CA SER A 528 27.96 3.27 -22.58
C SER A 528 29.05 4.07 -21.90
N THR A 529 28.84 5.39 -21.83
CA THR A 529 29.85 6.31 -21.30
C THR A 529 29.26 7.23 -20.24
N VAL A 530 29.94 7.34 -19.09
CA VAL A 530 29.68 8.35 -18.06
C VAL A 530 30.86 9.33 -18.05
N LEU A 531 30.57 10.61 -18.25
CA LEU A 531 31.53 11.70 -18.15
C LEU A 531 31.14 12.57 -16.94
N ASN A 532 32.06 12.79 -16.02
CA ASN A 532 31.81 13.62 -14.84
C ASN A 532 32.86 14.72 -14.69
N SER A 533 32.41 15.98 -14.68
CA SER A 533 33.24 17.15 -14.35
C SER A 533 33.05 17.64 -12.91
N GLY A 534 32.06 17.10 -12.19
CA GLY A 534 31.68 17.50 -10.84
C GLY A 534 32.32 16.68 -9.70
N ASN A 535 31.97 17.05 -8.47
CA ASN A 535 32.44 16.40 -7.26
C ASN A 535 31.79 15.02 -7.05
N VAL A 536 32.60 13.99 -6.82
CA VAL A 536 32.16 12.61 -6.56
C VAL A 536 32.17 12.34 -5.05
N ARG A 537 31.11 11.71 -4.55
CA ARG A 537 31.08 11.13 -3.21
C ARG A 537 30.66 9.66 -3.26
N VAL A 538 31.43 8.80 -2.61
CA VAL A 538 31.13 7.37 -2.43
C VAL A 538 30.86 7.11 -0.96
N THR A 539 29.58 6.93 -0.59
CA THR A 539 29.15 6.86 0.82
C THR A 539 29.08 5.45 1.40
N SER A 540 29.10 4.43 0.56
CA SER A 540 29.02 3.02 0.92
C SER A 540 29.84 2.18 -0.06
N ASN A 541 29.62 0.87 -0.10
CA ASN A 541 30.28 0.01 -1.09
C ASN A 541 29.65 0.25 -2.47
N ALA A 542 30.45 0.74 -3.41
CA ALA A 542 30.03 1.03 -4.77
C ALA A 542 31.01 0.48 -5.81
N SER A 543 30.49 0.13 -6.99
CA SER A 543 31.30 -0.38 -8.09
C SER A 543 30.75 0.05 -9.43
N PHE A 544 31.63 0.42 -10.36
CA PHE A 544 31.31 0.42 -11.78
C PHE A 544 31.74 -0.91 -12.39
N ILE A 545 30.81 -1.61 -13.02
CA ILE A 545 30.98 -2.99 -13.53
C ILE A 545 30.64 -3.02 -15.02
N GLY A 546 31.40 -3.75 -15.85
CA GLY A 546 31.10 -3.96 -17.26
C GLY A 546 32.19 -3.45 -18.20
N ASN A 547 31.85 -3.25 -19.49
CA ASN A 547 32.77 -2.83 -20.55
C ASN A 547 32.55 -1.39 -21.07
N GLY A 548 31.69 -0.62 -20.40
CA GLY A 548 31.51 0.80 -20.64
C GLY A 548 32.63 1.66 -20.04
N THR A 549 32.58 2.96 -20.31
CA THR A 549 33.63 3.93 -19.95
C THR A 549 33.12 4.92 -18.91
N TYR A 550 33.73 4.95 -17.71
CA TYR A 550 33.63 6.11 -16.82
C TYR A 550 34.88 6.97 -16.98
N ARG A 551 34.71 8.28 -17.18
CA ARG A 551 35.80 9.27 -17.12
C ARG A 551 35.41 10.42 -16.20
N GLN A 552 36.25 10.67 -15.22
CA GLN A 552 36.23 11.92 -14.48
C GLN A 552 37.17 12.91 -15.18
N THR A 553 36.67 14.08 -15.56
CA THR A 553 37.45 15.10 -16.28
C THR A 553 37.97 16.20 -15.35
N THR A 554 37.22 16.51 -14.29
CA THR A 554 37.57 17.51 -13.25
C THR A 554 36.90 17.15 -11.92
N GLY A 555 37.11 17.97 -10.89
CA GLY A 555 36.41 17.88 -9.59
C GLY A 555 37.19 17.14 -8.51
N THR A 556 36.60 17.04 -7.32
CA THR A 556 37.14 16.30 -6.17
C THR A 556 36.41 14.99 -5.97
N THR A 557 37.08 13.98 -5.42
CA THR A 557 36.48 12.67 -5.17
C THR A 557 36.70 12.25 -3.72
N ARG A 558 35.60 12.03 -2.99
CA ARG A 558 35.61 11.57 -1.61
C ARG A 558 35.05 10.14 -1.51
N VAL A 559 35.89 9.20 -1.07
CA VAL A 559 35.53 7.81 -0.82
C VAL A 559 35.47 7.56 0.69
N ASP A 560 34.27 7.34 1.21
CA ASP A 560 34.02 6.99 2.61
C ASP A 560 33.71 5.48 2.80
N GLY A 561 33.23 4.79 1.76
CA GLY A 561 33.03 3.33 1.72
C GLY A 561 34.09 2.57 0.91
N ALA A 562 33.76 1.42 0.32
CA ALA A 562 34.65 0.74 -0.63
C ALA A 562 34.28 1.05 -2.10
N TRP A 563 35.25 1.44 -2.91
CA TRP A 563 35.04 1.74 -4.34
C TRP A 563 35.86 0.80 -5.23
N SER A 564 35.19 -0.02 -6.03
CA SER A 564 35.81 -0.88 -7.05
C SER A 564 35.51 -0.35 -8.46
N GLN A 565 36.54 0.19 -9.10
CA GLN A 565 36.52 0.69 -10.48
C GLN A 565 37.68 0.05 -11.26
N ALA A 566 37.57 -0.06 -12.59
CA ALA A 566 38.64 -0.64 -13.42
C ALA A 566 39.86 0.27 -13.62
N LEU A 567 39.72 1.61 -13.50
CA LEU A 567 40.80 2.59 -13.57
C LEU A 567 40.31 3.96 -13.05
N THR A 568 40.98 4.51 -12.04
CA THR A 568 40.78 5.88 -11.56
C THR A 568 41.97 6.74 -12.00
N GLU A 569 41.72 7.82 -12.73
CA GLU A 569 42.74 8.76 -13.20
C GLU A 569 42.50 10.13 -12.55
N ILE A 570 43.53 10.70 -11.92
CA ILE A 570 43.47 11.95 -11.14
C ILE A 570 44.40 12.96 -11.81
N GLN A 571 43.94 13.59 -12.89
CA GLN A 571 44.74 14.55 -13.67
C GLN A 571 44.85 15.93 -12.99
N ALA A 572 43.75 16.42 -12.39
CA ALA A 572 43.72 17.70 -11.67
C ALA A 572 42.58 17.72 -10.64
N GLY A 573 42.93 17.65 -9.34
CA GLY A 573 41.95 17.67 -8.25
C GLY A 573 42.47 17.00 -6.98
N SER A 574 41.58 16.87 -5.99
CA SER A 574 41.85 16.11 -4.76
C SER A 574 40.98 14.87 -4.65
N PHE A 575 41.63 13.71 -4.53
CA PHE A 575 41.04 12.43 -4.19
C PHE A 575 41.26 12.16 -2.69
N GLY A 576 40.30 11.64 -1.94
CA GLY A 576 40.48 11.42 -0.50
C GLY A 576 39.30 10.75 0.20
N GLY A 577 39.27 10.80 1.53
CA GLY A 577 38.23 10.18 2.36
C GLY A 577 38.76 9.09 3.30
N ASN A 578 37.84 8.38 3.97
CA ASN A 578 38.15 7.37 4.98
C ASN A 578 37.97 5.92 4.51
N GLY A 579 37.71 5.74 3.21
CA GLY A 579 37.33 4.48 2.61
C GLY A 579 38.47 3.68 1.97
N THR A 580 38.10 2.77 1.08
CA THR A 580 39.00 1.86 0.36
C THR A 580 38.77 1.92 -1.15
N VAL A 581 39.82 1.83 -1.95
CA VAL A 581 39.77 1.84 -3.43
C VAL A 581 40.47 0.61 -3.97
N SER A 582 39.79 -0.21 -4.76
CA SER A 582 40.36 -1.45 -5.33
C SER A 582 40.81 -1.36 -6.78
N GLY A 583 40.52 -0.24 -7.44
CA GLY A 583 40.97 0.02 -8.82
C GLY A 583 42.41 0.53 -8.93
N PRO A 584 43.06 0.37 -10.08
CA PRO A 584 44.25 1.13 -10.44
C PRO A 584 44.03 2.63 -10.24
N VAL A 585 45.02 3.33 -9.67
CA VAL A 585 44.99 4.78 -9.44
C VAL A 585 46.18 5.44 -10.11
N ILE A 586 45.93 6.28 -11.10
CA ILE A 586 46.93 7.19 -11.67
C ILE A 586 46.78 8.53 -10.96
N ASN A 587 47.79 8.94 -10.19
CA ASN A 587 47.81 10.17 -9.42
C ASN A 587 48.78 11.19 -10.05
N ASP A 588 48.23 12.21 -10.70
CA ASP A 588 48.95 13.41 -11.14
C ASP A 588 48.43 14.68 -10.43
N GLY A 589 47.63 14.50 -9.36
CA GLY A 589 46.99 15.56 -8.58
C GLY A 589 47.33 15.49 -7.09
N ARG A 590 46.31 15.29 -6.23
CA ARG A 590 46.47 15.08 -4.79
C ARG A 590 45.65 13.90 -4.30
N VAL A 591 46.28 12.97 -3.58
CA VAL A 591 45.63 11.80 -2.95
C VAL A 591 45.65 11.90 -1.42
N GLY A 592 44.51 11.62 -0.80
CA GLY A 592 44.27 11.75 0.63
C GLY A 592 44.07 13.19 1.12
N SER A 593 43.66 13.34 2.39
CA SER A 593 43.37 14.63 3.01
C SER A 593 43.71 14.62 4.50
N ALA A 594 44.03 15.79 5.07
CA ALA A 594 44.45 15.90 6.46
C ALA A 594 43.38 15.36 7.43
N GLY A 595 43.79 14.51 8.37
CA GLY A 595 42.90 13.84 9.33
C GLY A 595 42.10 12.66 8.77
N ALA A 596 42.22 12.34 7.47
CA ALA A 596 41.56 11.18 6.86
C ALA A 596 42.52 9.99 6.69
N ARG A 597 41.95 8.77 6.59
CA ARG A 597 42.70 7.53 6.36
C ARG A 597 42.16 6.77 5.15
N LEU A 598 42.89 6.83 4.04
CA LEU A 598 42.49 6.22 2.76
C LEU A 598 43.28 4.93 2.50
N THR A 599 42.61 3.88 2.03
CA THR A 599 43.25 2.60 1.65
C THR A 599 43.21 2.36 0.14
N LEU A 600 44.35 2.03 -0.46
CA LEU A 600 44.53 1.77 -1.90
C LEU A 600 44.93 0.31 -2.12
N ASN A 601 43.97 -0.50 -2.57
CA ASN A 601 44.08 -1.93 -2.86
C ASN A 601 44.41 -2.25 -4.33
N GLY A 602 44.25 -1.28 -5.24
CA GLY A 602 44.72 -1.39 -6.63
C GLY A 602 46.10 -0.76 -6.84
N PRO A 603 46.74 -1.02 -7.98
CA PRO A 603 48.07 -0.49 -8.29
C PRO A 603 48.03 1.05 -8.43
N VAL A 604 48.95 1.73 -7.76
CA VAL A 604 49.09 3.19 -7.76
C VAL A 604 50.27 3.59 -8.62
N SER A 605 50.12 4.61 -9.46
CA SER A 605 51.23 5.19 -10.24
C SER A 605 51.08 6.70 -10.40
N GLY A 606 52.16 7.39 -10.78
CA GLY A 606 52.13 8.81 -11.11
C GLY A 606 52.73 9.72 -10.04
N SER A 607 52.98 10.97 -10.43
CA SER A 607 53.88 11.89 -9.73
C SER A 607 53.20 12.84 -8.73
N GLY A 608 51.88 12.71 -8.55
CA GLY A 608 51.05 13.59 -7.75
C GLY A 608 51.36 13.57 -6.24
N SER A 609 50.81 14.56 -5.55
CA SER A 609 51.02 14.79 -4.11
C SER A 609 50.16 13.88 -3.22
N TYR A 610 50.54 13.74 -1.95
CA TYR A 610 49.80 12.96 -0.95
C TYR A 610 49.54 13.73 0.36
N ALA A 611 48.40 13.48 1.01
CA ALA A 611 48.09 14.01 2.35
C ALA A 611 47.29 13.02 3.23
N GLY A 612 47.29 13.23 4.55
CA GLY A 612 46.52 12.40 5.49
C GLY A 612 47.28 11.15 5.94
N ILE A 613 46.57 10.02 6.08
CA ILE A 613 47.16 8.68 6.19
C ILE A 613 46.76 7.92 4.92
N VAL A 614 47.73 7.32 4.22
CA VAL A 614 47.48 6.54 2.99
C VAL A 614 48.06 5.15 3.14
N ASP A 615 47.19 4.15 3.24
CA ASP A 615 47.54 2.73 3.24
C ASP A 615 47.64 2.21 1.80
N ILE A 616 48.78 1.65 1.44
CA ILE A 616 49.07 1.09 0.11
C ILE A 616 49.18 -0.44 0.25
N ASN A 617 48.27 -1.17 -0.41
CA ASN A 617 48.16 -2.63 -0.34
C ASN A 617 48.61 -3.37 -1.62
N ASN A 618 48.94 -2.65 -2.69
CA ASN A 618 49.31 -3.19 -4.01
C ASN A 618 50.60 -2.50 -4.51
N SER A 619 50.86 -2.43 -5.81
CA SER A 619 52.03 -1.70 -6.32
C SER A 619 51.92 -0.18 -6.15
N PHE A 620 53.06 0.49 -6.01
CA PHE A 620 53.21 1.95 -6.01
C PHE A 620 54.40 2.32 -6.90
N SER A 621 54.16 3.09 -7.96
CA SER A 621 55.16 3.47 -8.97
C SER A 621 55.17 5.00 -9.17
N PRO A 622 56.07 5.76 -8.52
CA PRO A 622 56.17 7.22 -8.70
C PRO A 622 56.34 7.66 -10.15
N GLY A 623 57.18 6.96 -10.91
CA GLY A 623 57.44 7.23 -12.31
C GLY A 623 56.30 6.77 -13.25
N PRO A 624 56.01 7.51 -14.34
CA PRO A 624 55.11 7.09 -15.41
C PRO A 624 55.78 6.05 -16.33
N GLY A 625 55.86 4.80 -15.85
CA GLY A 625 56.08 3.59 -16.65
C GLY A 625 57.22 3.66 -17.67
N GLY A 626 58.40 4.11 -17.26
CA GLY A 626 59.61 4.16 -18.07
C GLY A 626 59.91 5.49 -18.76
N SER A 627 59.26 6.59 -18.37
CA SER A 627 59.44 7.91 -19.01
C SER A 627 60.21 8.95 -18.19
N GLY A 628 60.56 8.70 -16.93
CA GLY A 628 61.43 9.61 -16.17
C GLY A 628 61.31 9.52 -14.65
N ILE A 629 62.35 10.04 -14.00
CA ILE A 629 62.50 10.06 -12.54
C ILE A 629 61.52 11.05 -11.89
N ALA A 630 60.73 10.57 -10.92
CA ALA A 630 59.73 11.35 -10.20
C ALA A 630 60.17 11.77 -8.78
N ALA A 631 59.63 12.90 -8.31
CA ALA A 631 59.77 13.36 -6.94
C ALA A 631 58.39 13.58 -6.32
N ILE A 632 58.00 12.70 -5.39
CA ILE A 632 56.68 12.71 -4.76
C ILE A 632 56.68 13.64 -3.54
N ASP A 633 55.84 14.68 -3.60
CA ASP A 633 55.48 15.49 -2.44
C ASP A 633 54.37 14.79 -1.63
N ALA A 634 54.78 14.02 -0.63
CA ALA A 634 53.93 13.44 0.39
C ALA A 634 54.11 14.16 1.74
N THR A 635 54.63 15.39 1.77
CA THR A 635 55.07 16.07 3.02
C THR A 635 53.97 16.24 4.06
N ALA A 636 52.69 16.18 3.63
CA ALA A 636 51.49 16.20 4.45
C ALA A 636 50.84 14.81 4.68
N ALA A 637 51.51 13.70 4.33
CA ALA A 637 51.02 12.33 4.43
C ALA A 637 51.90 11.40 5.28
N ASP A 638 51.25 10.50 6.02
CA ASP A 638 51.87 9.27 6.53
C ASP A 638 51.58 8.15 5.53
N LEU A 639 52.63 7.65 4.86
CA LEU A 639 52.50 6.59 3.87
C LEU A 639 52.77 5.22 4.51
N ILE A 640 51.85 4.28 4.37
CA ILE A 640 51.94 2.95 4.97
C ILE A 640 51.96 1.89 3.87
N PHE A 641 53.13 1.30 3.62
CA PHE A 641 53.32 0.22 2.65
C PHE A 641 53.10 -1.13 3.33
N ARG A 642 52.02 -1.82 2.96
CA ARG A 642 51.53 -3.04 3.62
C ARG A 642 52.24 -4.31 3.11
N PRO A 643 52.13 -5.47 3.79
CA PRO A 643 52.91 -6.67 3.43
C PRO A 643 52.70 -7.20 2.01
N SER A 644 51.52 -6.94 1.42
CA SER A 644 51.16 -7.32 0.05
C SER A 644 51.60 -6.31 -1.02
N SER A 645 52.07 -5.13 -0.61
CA SER A 645 52.44 -4.04 -1.52
C SER A 645 53.83 -4.22 -2.15
N SER A 646 54.05 -3.56 -3.28
CA SER A 646 55.36 -3.41 -3.90
C SER A 646 55.65 -1.94 -4.20
N LEU A 647 56.79 -1.45 -3.74
CA LEU A 647 57.30 -0.15 -4.12
C LEU A 647 58.20 -0.33 -5.35
N ASN A 648 57.80 0.22 -6.49
CA ASN A 648 58.59 0.19 -7.72
C ASN A 648 59.21 1.57 -7.92
N LEU A 649 60.54 1.64 -8.01
CA LEU A 649 61.28 2.89 -8.19
C LEU A 649 62.16 2.82 -9.44
N GLU A 650 62.03 3.83 -10.30
CA GLU A 650 62.89 4.01 -11.46
C GLU A 650 64.24 4.65 -11.07
N LEU A 651 65.30 4.23 -11.76
CA LEU A 651 66.69 4.67 -11.57
C LEU A 651 67.34 5.04 -12.90
N GLY A 652 68.06 6.16 -12.94
CA GLY A 652 68.78 6.64 -14.12
C GLY A 652 69.94 7.56 -13.77
N GLY A 653 70.68 8.02 -14.76
CA GLY A 653 71.75 9.01 -14.64
C GLY A 653 71.39 10.32 -15.33
N VAL A 654 71.52 11.45 -14.62
CA VAL A 654 71.38 12.80 -15.21
C VAL A 654 72.57 13.63 -14.75
N SER A 655 73.21 14.35 -15.69
CA SER A 655 74.31 15.29 -15.41
C SER A 655 75.46 14.75 -14.54
N GLY A 656 75.69 13.42 -14.55
CA GLY A 656 76.76 12.78 -13.78
C GLY A 656 76.37 12.27 -12.39
N GLN A 657 75.11 12.34 -11.98
CA GLN A 657 74.60 11.76 -10.72
C GLN A 657 73.59 10.64 -10.99
N LEU A 658 73.55 9.64 -10.10
CA LEU A 658 72.44 8.69 -10.00
C LEU A 658 71.20 9.46 -9.51
N VAL A 659 70.16 9.49 -10.32
CA VAL A 659 68.86 10.08 -9.99
C VAL A 659 67.85 8.94 -9.90
N THR A 660 67.04 8.97 -8.85
CA THR A 660 66.13 7.89 -8.47
C THR A 660 64.77 8.47 -8.16
N ASP A 661 63.70 7.71 -8.39
CA ASP A 661 62.41 8.07 -7.84
C ASP A 661 62.56 8.33 -6.34
N SER A 662 62.03 9.47 -5.90
CA SER A 662 62.20 9.97 -4.54
C SER A 662 60.85 10.29 -3.91
N ILE A 663 60.66 9.92 -2.64
CA ILE A 663 59.41 10.17 -1.91
C ILE A 663 59.72 10.94 -0.64
N THR A 664 59.21 12.17 -0.52
CA THR A 664 59.35 12.99 0.70
C THR A 664 58.01 13.03 1.45
N ALA A 665 57.90 12.34 2.58
CA ALA A 665 56.66 12.19 3.34
C ALA A 665 56.68 12.88 4.72
N ARG A 666 55.54 12.92 5.44
CA ARG A 666 55.54 13.22 6.88
C ARG A 666 56.17 12.08 7.67
N SER A 667 55.73 10.85 7.42
CA SER A 667 56.32 9.61 7.91
C SER A 667 56.11 8.48 6.90
N ILE A 668 56.92 7.42 6.98
CA ILE A 668 56.84 6.26 6.08
C ILE A 668 56.95 4.98 6.91
N ASP A 669 55.94 4.13 6.87
CA ASP A 669 55.94 2.82 7.54
C ASP A 669 55.95 1.68 6.52
N ILE A 670 56.96 0.79 6.63
CA ILE A 670 57.20 -0.29 5.67
C ILE A 670 56.94 -1.63 6.35
N GLN A 671 55.71 -2.15 6.22
CA GLN A 671 55.26 -3.38 6.87
C GLN A 671 55.60 -4.62 6.04
N GLY A 672 56.84 -4.75 5.55
CA GLY A 672 57.27 -5.92 4.77
C GLY A 672 56.87 -5.88 3.29
N ALA A 673 56.68 -4.70 2.70
CA ALA A 673 56.49 -4.52 1.26
C ALA A 673 57.68 -5.08 0.44
N GLN A 674 57.46 -5.39 -0.84
CA GLN A 674 58.54 -5.64 -1.80
C GLN A 674 59.16 -4.31 -2.28
N LEU A 675 60.45 -4.31 -2.62
CA LEU A 675 61.10 -3.20 -3.30
C LEU A 675 61.60 -3.67 -4.67
N ASN A 676 61.12 -3.05 -5.73
CA ASN A 676 61.52 -3.35 -7.10
C ASN A 676 62.24 -2.13 -7.67
N LEU A 677 63.49 -2.30 -8.06
CA LEU A 677 64.30 -1.27 -8.71
C LEU A 677 64.32 -1.53 -10.21
N GLN A 678 63.97 -0.53 -11.01
CA GLN A 678 63.95 -0.61 -12.47
C GLN A 678 64.92 0.43 -13.05
N ARG A 679 65.67 0.07 -14.10
CA ARG A 679 66.53 1.01 -14.83
C ARG A 679 65.76 1.64 -15.99
N LEU A 680 65.86 2.96 -16.13
CA LEU A 680 65.20 3.70 -17.19
C LEU A 680 65.70 3.22 -18.57
N LEU A 681 64.78 2.76 -19.42
CA LEU A 681 65.07 2.07 -20.70
C LEU A 681 65.88 2.90 -21.71
N SER A 682 65.89 4.23 -21.56
CA SER A 682 66.51 5.17 -22.48
C SER A 682 67.99 5.44 -22.23
N GLN A 683 68.63 4.81 -21.24
CA GLN A 683 69.98 5.19 -20.80
C GLN A 683 71.03 4.06 -20.77
N PRO A 684 72.25 4.31 -21.30
CA PRO A 684 73.36 3.35 -21.28
C PRO A 684 73.96 3.19 -19.87
N ASN A 685 74.92 2.28 -19.74
CA ASN A 685 75.56 1.95 -18.46
C ASN A 685 76.22 3.17 -17.78
N PHE A 686 75.94 3.31 -16.48
CA PHE A 686 76.60 4.24 -15.58
C PHE A 686 78.12 4.09 -15.64
N SER A 687 78.86 5.20 -15.67
CA SER A 687 80.31 5.19 -15.48
C SER A 687 80.66 4.81 -14.03
N PRO A 688 81.89 4.33 -13.76
CA PRO A 688 82.31 3.95 -12.40
C PRO A 688 82.04 5.05 -11.36
N GLN A 689 82.33 6.32 -11.70
CA GLN A 689 82.12 7.47 -10.82
C GLN A 689 80.64 7.82 -10.59
N GLN A 690 79.76 7.53 -11.55
CA GLN A 690 78.33 7.86 -11.46
C GLN A 690 77.56 6.92 -10.51
N ALA A 691 77.92 5.64 -10.53
CA ALA A 691 77.20 4.61 -9.76
C ALA A 691 77.35 4.77 -8.23
N PHE A 692 78.54 5.16 -7.77
CA PHE A 692 78.85 5.32 -6.35
C PHE A 692 78.21 6.53 -5.66
N SER A 693 77.44 7.35 -6.38
CA SER A 693 76.70 8.45 -5.76
C SER A 693 75.54 7.92 -4.89
N GLN A 694 75.36 8.53 -3.71
CA GLN A 694 74.21 8.23 -2.85
C GLN A 694 72.98 9.00 -3.33
N SER A 695 71.87 8.30 -3.55
CA SER A 695 70.59 8.89 -3.96
C SER A 695 69.51 8.61 -2.93
N VAL A 696 68.69 9.61 -2.62
CA VAL A 696 67.62 9.49 -1.63
C VAL A 696 66.37 8.88 -2.28
N LEU A 697 66.05 7.64 -1.89
CA LEU A 697 64.82 6.96 -2.32
C LEU A 697 63.62 7.46 -1.52
N LEU A 698 63.78 7.56 -0.19
CA LEU A 698 62.74 7.94 0.75
C LEU A 698 63.29 8.97 1.74
N GLN A 699 62.49 9.99 2.06
CA GLN A 699 62.81 11.00 3.07
C GLN A 699 61.57 11.35 3.89
N THR A 700 61.77 11.72 5.16
CA THR A 700 60.70 12.24 6.02
C THR A 700 60.99 13.66 6.51
N THR A 701 59.94 14.49 6.61
CA THR A 701 60.06 15.88 7.08
C THR A 701 60.12 15.96 8.60
N SER A 702 59.13 15.37 9.28
CA SER A 702 58.97 15.48 10.75
C SER A 702 59.00 14.13 11.47
N GLY A 703 58.35 13.10 10.95
CA GLY A 703 58.42 11.72 11.45
C GLY A 703 59.67 10.97 10.97
N SER A 704 59.66 9.65 11.17
CA SER A 704 60.77 8.74 10.86
C SER A 704 60.35 7.69 9.83
N ILE A 705 61.33 6.96 9.25
CA ILE A 705 61.06 5.79 8.40
C ILE A 705 61.03 4.53 9.27
N THR A 706 59.86 3.90 9.45
CA THR A 706 59.67 2.70 10.29
C THR A 706 59.52 1.42 9.46
N GLY A 707 59.65 0.26 10.11
CA GLY A 707 59.58 -1.04 9.44
C GLY A 707 60.74 -1.34 8.49
N ASN A 708 60.59 -2.39 7.68
CA ASN A 708 61.58 -2.90 6.71
C ASN A 708 60.86 -3.51 5.50
N PHE A 709 61.49 -3.46 4.32
CA PHE A 709 61.07 -4.28 3.18
C PHE A 709 61.24 -5.77 3.48
N ASN A 710 60.48 -6.63 2.78
CA ASN A 710 60.72 -8.07 2.87
C ASN A 710 62.02 -8.48 2.13
N GLN A 711 62.39 -9.75 2.24
CA GLN A 711 63.67 -10.25 1.74
C GLN A 711 63.77 -10.34 0.21
N ARG A 712 62.70 -10.04 -0.54
CA ARG A 712 62.68 -10.00 -2.01
C ARG A 712 62.79 -8.55 -2.48
N ILE A 713 64.03 -8.13 -2.73
CA ILE A 713 64.32 -6.93 -3.52
C ILE A 713 64.56 -7.41 -4.95
N SER A 714 63.77 -6.92 -5.90
CA SER A 714 63.94 -7.26 -7.32
C SER A 714 64.82 -6.18 -7.98
N CYS A 715 65.99 -6.57 -8.46
CA CYS A 715 66.89 -5.70 -9.21
C CYS A 715 66.64 -5.82 -10.73
N PRO A 716 67.06 -4.85 -11.56
CA PRO A 716 66.81 -4.88 -13.00
C PRO A 716 67.38 -6.13 -13.69
N GLU A 717 66.59 -6.78 -14.55
CA GLU A 717 67.06 -7.93 -15.34
C GLU A 717 68.29 -7.54 -16.19
N GLY A 718 69.28 -8.45 -16.25
CA GLY A 718 70.55 -8.21 -16.94
C GLY A 718 71.55 -7.32 -16.18
N SER A 719 71.16 -6.65 -15.08
CA SER A 719 72.12 -5.95 -14.24
C SER A 719 72.96 -6.95 -13.44
N SER A 720 74.28 -6.77 -13.49
CA SER A 720 75.22 -7.50 -12.61
C SER A 720 75.51 -6.72 -11.32
N ASP A 721 74.90 -5.55 -11.18
CA ASP A 721 75.26 -4.50 -10.23
C ASP A 721 74.76 -4.83 -8.81
N MET A 722 75.55 -4.46 -7.80
CA MET A 722 75.25 -4.65 -6.39
C MET A 722 74.62 -3.37 -5.82
N PHE A 723 73.39 -3.47 -5.33
CA PHE A 723 72.66 -2.34 -4.74
C PHE A 723 72.79 -2.38 -3.21
N VAL A 724 73.27 -1.28 -2.62
CA VAL A 724 73.42 -1.12 -1.17
C VAL A 724 72.40 -0.09 -0.69
N PHE A 725 71.66 -0.44 0.36
CA PHE A 725 70.68 0.44 0.99
C PHE A 725 71.18 0.84 2.37
N SER A 726 71.21 2.14 2.66
CA SER A 726 71.48 2.68 3.99
C SER A 726 70.23 3.33 4.55
N LYS A 727 69.82 2.91 5.75
CA LYS A 727 68.65 3.45 6.44
C LYS A 727 69.09 4.32 7.60
N GLN A 728 68.84 5.63 7.48
CA GLN A 728 68.93 6.60 8.55
C GLN A 728 67.52 6.82 9.15
N GLU A 729 67.43 7.55 10.26
CA GLU A 729 66.15 7.81 10.95
C GLU A 729 65.12 8.50 10.03
N LYS A 730 65.58 9.42 9.16
CA LYS A 730 64.74 10.23 8.27
C LYS A 730 65.00 10.04 6.77
N GLN A 731 65.92 9.17 6.38
CA GLN A 731 66.27 8.93 4.97
C GLN A 731 66.58 7.46 4.69
N LEU A 732 66.15 6.97 3.53
CA LEU A 732 66.62 5.73 2.93
C LEU A 732 67.42 6.08 1.68
N LEU A 733 68.70 5.74 1.68
CA LEU A 733 69.65 6.06 0.61
C LEU A 733 70.02 4.80 -0.16
N LEU A 734 70.10 4.92 -1.49
CA LEU A 734 70.64 3.93 -2.40
C LEU A 734 72.09 4.26 -2.75
N THR A 735 72.93 3.25 -2.89
CA THR A 735 74.21 3.34 -3.58
C THR A 735 74.31 2.17 -4.56
N MET A 736 74.67 2.44 -5.81
CA MET A 736 74.88 1.39 -6.81
C MET A 736 76.37 1.07 -6.94
N ILE A 737 76.71 -0.22 -6.92
CA ILE A 737 78.08 -0.70 -7.06
C ILE A 737 78.12 -1.53 -8.35
N PRO A 738 78.64 -0.98 -9.46
CA PRO A 738 78.53 -1.63 -10.76
C PRO A 738 79.49 -2.82 -10.83
N ARG A 739 79.07 -3.92 -11.45
CA ARG A 739 79.97 -5.07 -11.66
C ARG A 739 80.86 -4.78 -12.87
N LEU A 740 81.96 -4.07 -12.61
CA LEU A 740 82.96 -3.75 -13.62
C LEU A 740 83.85 -4.97 -13.89
N PRO A 741 83.81 -5.58 -15.09
CA PRO A 741 84.77 -6.63 -15.42
C PRO A 741 86.22 -6.11 -15.49
N ASN A 742 86.41 -4.81 -15.74
CA ASN A 742 87.71 -4.15 -15.89
C ASN A 742 87.84 -2.95 -14.94
N LEU A 743 88.07 -3.19 -13.64
CA LEU A 743 88.45 -2.14 -12.68
C LEU A 743 89.89 -1.67 -12.95
N VAL A 744 90.11 -0.36 -13.14
CA VAL A 744 91.46 0.23 -13.05
C VAL A 744 91.73 0.77 -11.64
N PRO A 745 93.01 0.93 -11.21
CA PRO A 745 93.32 1.34 -9.83
C PRO A 745 92.64 2.63 -9.35
N ALA A 746 92.36 3.58 -10.25
CA ALA A 746 91.61 4.80 -9.94
C ALA A 746 90.13 4.56 -9.57
N ASP A 747 89.49 3.52 -10.14
CA ASP A 747 88.11 3.15 -9.80
C ASP A 747 88.03 2.54 -8.40
N VAL A 748 89.04 1.75 -8.02
CA VAL A 748 89.16 1.17 -6.67
C VAL A 748 89.33 2.27 -5.63
N GLN A 749 90.00 3.37 -5.97
CA GLN A 749 90.14 4.53 -5.09
C GLN A 749 88.83 5.35 -4.97
N SER A 750 87.98 5.39 -6.00
CA SER A 750 86.63 5.96 -5.91
C SER A 750 85.67 5.08 -5.09
N LEU A 751 85.68 3.76 -5.33
CA LEU A 751 84.96 2.75 -4.53
C LEU A 751 85.36 2.86 -3.05
N ALA A 752 86.65 3.04 -2.78
CA ALA A 752 87.20 3.25 -1.44
C ALA A 752 86.64 4.50 -0.74
N SER A 753 86.65 5.65 -1.41
CA SER A 753 86.10 6.90 -0.88
C SER A 753 84.59 6.85 -0.65
N ALA A 754 83.84 6.16 -1.53
CA ALA A 754 82.41 5.95 -1.37
C ALA A 754 82.08 5.04 -0.18
N LEU A 755 82.84 3.96 0.02
CA LEU A 755 82.69 3.07 1.18
C LEU A 755 83.04 3.74 2.51
N GLN A 756 83.94 4.73 2.53
CA GLN A 756 84.21 5.54 3.73
C GLN A 756 83.02 6.41 4.18
N GLN A 757 82.11 6.80 3.27
CA GLN A 757 80.90 7.57 3.62
C GLN A 757 79.73 6.71 4.13
N ILE A 758 79.88 5.38 4.17
CA ILE A 758 78.80 4.44 4.57
C ILE A 758 78.86 4.10 6.09
N ASP A 759 79.84 4.61 6.83
CA ASP A 759 79.99 4.30 8.27
C ASP A 759 78.99 5.09 9.15
N CYS A 760 77.80 4.50 9.41
CA CYS A 760 77.07 4.58 10.69
C CYS A 760 75.74 3.79 10.71
N SER A 761 75.71 2.61 11.33
CA SER A 761 74.68 2.17 12.33
C SER A 761 74.81 0.67 12.68
N ALA A 762 74.20 0.26 13.81
CA ALA A 762 74.45 -1.03 14.46
C ALA A 762 73.72 -2.26 13.84
N SER A 763 73.28 -2.19 12.58
CA SER A 763 72.50 -3.25 11.92
C SER A 763 73.08 -3.75 10.58
N THR A 764 74.32 -3.38 10.26
CA THR A 764 75.05 -3.92 9.10
C THR A 764 75.26 -5.44 9.25
N PRO A 765 74.92 -6.29 8.26
CA PRO A 765 75.15 -7.74 8.35
C PRO A 765 76.61 -8.06 8.63
N ALA A 766 76.88 -9.01 9.54
CA ALA A 766 78.23 -9.34 10.01
C ALA A 766 79.22 -9.62 8.85
N ASN A 767 78.76 -10.26 7.78
CA ASN A 767 79.54 -10.58 6.59
C ASN A 767 80.00 -9.31 5.85
N LEU A 768 79.13 -8.31 5.74
CA LEU A 768 79.42 -7.02 5.09
C LEU A 768 80.26 -6.12 6.01
N GLN A 769 80.03 -6.16 7.33
CA GLN A 769 80.92 -5.57 8.33
C GLN A 769 82.32 -6.18 8.27
N ASN A 770 82.45 -7.50 8.15
CA ASN A 770 83.74 -8.17 8.00
C ASN A 770 84.42 -7.85 6.66
N LEU A 771 83.66 -7.71 5.57
CA LEU A 771 84.20 -7.23 4.30
C LEU A 771 84.69 -5.78 4.41
N LEU A 772 83.92 -4.88 5.03
CA LEU A 772 84.30 -3.48 5.30
C LEU A 772 85.49 -3.36 6.25
N ASN A 773 85.57 -4.18 7.30
CA ASN A 773 86.69 -4.20 8.23
C ASN A 773 87.94 -4.86 7.63
N GLY A 774 87.78 -5.83 6.72
CA GLY A 774 88.87 -6.35 5.88
C GLY A 774 89.33 -5.36 4.82
N LEU A 775 88.45 -4.43 4.40
CA LEU A 775 88.75 -3.31 3.51
C LEU A 775 89.42 -2.13 4.22
N LYS A 776 89.07 -1.82 5.48
CA LYS A 776 89.63 -0.68 6.25
C LYS A 776 91.17 -0.53 6.15
N PRO A 777 92.00 -1.59 6.18
CA PRO A 777 93.45 -1.49 5.94
C PRO A 777 93.86 -0.94 4.56
N PHE A 778 93.09 -1.25 3.50
CA PHE A 778 93.29 -0.75 2.15
C PHE A 778 92.79 0.70 1.98
N LEU A 779 91.82 1.13 2.80
CA LEU A 779 91.26 2.49 2.79
C LEU A 779 92.08 3.50 3.59
N ALA A 780 92.78 3.05 4.63
CA ALA A 780 93.55 3.92 5.54
C ALA A 780 94.94 4.31 5.02
N SER A 781 95.45 3.64 3.98
CA SER A 781 96.75 3.96 3.37
C SER A 781 96.63 4.01 1.85
N GLY A 782 96.68 5.23 1.28
CA GLY A 782 96.59 5.47 -0.16
C GLY A 782 97.84 5.04 -0.92
N ASN A 783 98.14 3.75 -0.95
CA ASN A 783 99.36 3.19 -1.53
C ASN A 783 99.11 2.50 -2.88
N SER A 784 99.97 2.82 -3.84
CA SER A 784 99.90 2.42 -5.26
C SER A 784 100.40 0.99 -5.55
N ASP A 785 100.12 0.01 -4.69
CA ASP A 785 100.60 -1.37 -4.83
C ASP A 785 99.62 -2.21 -5.67
N ALA A 786 99.87 -2.27 -6.97
CA ALA A 786 99.04 -2.99 -7.94
C ALA A 786 98.78 -4.46 -7.56
N SER A 787 99.76 -5.13 -6.95
CA SER A 787 99.67 -6.55 -6.58
C SER A 787 98.57 -6.86 -5.56
N LYS A 788 98.27 -5.89 -4.69
CA LYS A 788 97.24 -6.01 -3.64
C LYS A 788 95.87 -5.56 -4.14
N VAL A 789 95.84 -4.63 -5.09
CA VAL A 789 94.62 -4.27 -5.83
C VAL A 789 94.13 -5.47 -6.66
N ASP A 790 95.04 -6.21 -7.30
CA ASP A 790 94.70 -7.43 -8.05
C ASP A 790 94.18 -8.56 -7.14
N GLN A 791 94.68 -8.69 -5.91
CA GLN A 791 94.12 -9.60 -4.90
C GLN A 791 92.71 -9.21 -4.49
N PHE A 792 92.44 -7.91 -4.29
CA PHE A 792 91.11 -7.40 -3.98
C PHE A 792 90.11 -7.60 -5.14
N ILE A 793 90.53 -7.33 -6.38
CA ILE A 793 89.75 -7.59 -7.59
C ILE A 793 89.47 -9.10 -7.75
N SER A 794 90.44 -9.96 -7.42
CA SER A 794 90.28 -11.42 -7.45
C SER A 794 89.29 -11.92 -6.39
N ALA A 795 89.31 -11.36 -5.19
CA ALA A 795 88.35 -11.67 -4.12
C ALA A 795 86.91 -11.26 -4.52
N LEU A 796 86.73 -10.08 -5.12
CA LEU A 796 85.44 -9.63 -5.66
C LEU A 796 84.92 -10.53 -6.80
N ARG A 797 85.82 -11.07 -7.64
CA ARG A 797 85.46 -11.99 -8.73
C ARG A 797 85.04 -13.39 -8.25
N GLN A 798 85.47 -13.84 -7.06
CA GLN A 798 85.10 -15.15 -6.52
C GLN A 798 83.69 -15.22 -5.90
N ILE A 799 83.05 -14.08 -5.64
CA ILE A 799 81.70 -14.04 -5.08
C ILE A 799 80.67 -14.39 -6.18
N SER A 800 80.30 -15.67 -6.27
CA SER A 800 79.22 -16.11 -7.18
C SER A 800 77.83 -15.71 -6.63
N PRO A 801 76.84 -15.40 -7.49
CA PRO A 801 75.49 -15.02 -7.03
C PRO A 801 74.82 -16.08 -6.13
N GLY A 802 75.15 -17.36 -6.34
CA GLY A 802 74.61 -18.47 -5.54
C GLY A 802 75.08 -18.50 -4.09
N GLN A 803 76.26 -17.95 -3.76
CA GLN A 803 76.78 -17.99 -2.39
C GLN A 803 76.24 -16.88 -1.48
N ILE A 804 75.75 -15.76 -2.03
CA ILE A 804 75.03 -14.75 -1.23
C ILE A 804 73.60 -15.24 -0.88
N ALA A 805 73.02 -16.12 -1.69
CA ALA A 805 71.67 -16.67 -1.45
C ALA A 805 71.65 -17.81 -0.41
N ALA A 806 72.76 -18.52 -0.19
CA ALA A 806 72.78 -19.72 0.66
C ALA A 806 72.85 -19.44 2.18
N GLU A 807 73.33 -18.27 2.62
CA GLU A 807 73.58 -17.98 4.04
C GLU A 807 72.44 -17.28 4.80
N ARG A 808 71.39 -16.77 4.12
CA ARG A 808 70.24 -16.15 4.82
C ARG A 808 69.37 -17.14 5.62
N THR A 809 69.64 -18.45 5.51
CA THR A 809 68.85 -19.51 6.15
C THR A 809 69.24 -19.78 7.61
N VAL A 810 70.45 -19.42 8.06
CA VAL A 810 70.93 -19.79 9.42
C VAL A 810 70.66 -18.70 10.48
N SER A 811 70.71 -17.41 10.13
CA SER A 811 70.43 -16.33 11.12
C SER A 811 68.94 -16.12 11.45
N ASN A 812 68.00 -16.66 10.67
CA ASN A 812 66.55 -16.57 10.96
C ASN A 812 65.98 -17.73 11.79
N GLN A 813 66.79 -18.75 12.15
CA GLN A 813 66.34 -19.82 13.04
C GLN A 813 66.55 -19.50 14.54
N ILE A 814 67.39 -18.52 14.88
CA ILE A 814 67.68 -18.15 16.28
C ILE A 814 66.76 -17.02 16.81
N ALA A 815 65.98 -16.37 15.93
CA ALA A 815 64.95 -15.39 16.32
C ALA A 815 63.52 -15.98 16.44
N ARG A 816 63.34 -17.30 16.32
CA ARG A 816 62.02 -17.98 16.37
C ARG A 816 61.84 -18.93 17.57
N LEU A 817 62.71 -18.87 18.58
CA LEU A 817 62.71 -19.85 19.68
C LEU A 817 62.77 -19.30 21.11
N GLN A 818 62.51 -18.01 21.36
CA GLN A 818 62.20 -17.54 22.72
C GLN A 818 61.35 -16.24 22.72
N THR A 819 60.21 -16.32 23.43
CA THR A 819 59.17 -15.29 23.75
C THR A 819 57.89 -15.20 22.90
N SER A 820 57.15 -16.32 22.85
CA SER A 820 55.67 -16.29 22.78
C SER A 820 55.03 -17.44 23.59
N ASN A 821 55.65 -17.85 24.71
CA ASN A 821 55.10 -18.93 25.56
C ASN A 821 55.60 -18.93 27.02
N ILE A 822 55.81 -17.73 27.61
CA ILE A 822 56.15 -17.59 29.04
C ILE A 822 55.14 -16.69 29.79
N ASP A 823 54.71 -15.54 29.24
CA ASP A 823 53.72 -14.71 29.94
C ASP A 823 52.29 -15.29 29.95
N GLN A 824 51.85 -15.97 28.87
CA GLN A 824 50.61 -16.75 28.90
C GLN A 824 50.73 -18.10 29.64
N ARG A 825 51.88 -18.41 30.23
CA ARG A 825 52.05 -19.55 31.16
C ARG A 825 52.20 -19.14 32.63
N LEU A 826 52.27 -17.84 32.95
CA LEU A 826 52.42 -17.37 34.34
C LEU A 826 51.12 -16.96 35.04
N ASN A 827 50.03 -16.68 34.30
CA ASN A 827 48.72 -16.36 34.88
C ASN A 827 47.72 -17.53 34.99
N THR A 828 48.08 -18.73 34.50
CA THR A 828 47.16 -19.89 34.45
C THR A 828 47.64 -21.12 35.23
N LEU A 829 48.71 -21.01 36.04
CA LEU A 829 49.26 -22.12 36.83
C LEU A 829 49.60 -21.79 38.31
N ARG A 830 48.94 -20.78 38.88
CA ARG A 830 48.41 -20.84 40.24
C ARG A 830 46.88 -20.84 40.07
N TYR A 831 46.13 -21.93 40.26
CA TYR A 831 46.41 -23.16 41.00
C TYR A 831 46.11 -24.41 40.17
N ALA A 832 47.01 -25.41 40.25
CA ALA A 832 46.70 -26.77 39.85
C ALA A 832 46.38 -27.62 41.11
N SER A 833 45.23 -28.29 41.11
CA SER A 833 44.92 -29.36 42.07
C SER A 833 43.98 -30.39 41.44
N ALA A 834 44.54 -31.57 41.09
CA ALA A 834 43.88 -32.79 40.60
C ALA A 834 43.05 -32.70 39.29
N GLY A 835 43.02 -33.70 38.41
CA GLY A 835 43.80 -34.94 38.34
C GLY A 835 43.03 -36.10 37.67
N ASN A 836 43.59 -36.70 36.61
CA ASN A 836 43.17 -37.96 35.93
C ASN A 836 41.86 -37.87 35.08
N SER A 837 41.67 -38.62 33.98
CA SER A 837 42.54 -39.51 33.17
C SER A 837 41.88 -39.88 31.81
N PHE A 838 42.70 -40.24 30.81
CA PHE A 838 42.52 -41.16 29.64
C PHE A 838 41.15 -41.88 29.43
N ASN A 839 40.66 -42.20 28.21
CA ASN A 839 41.35 -42.44 26.92
C ASN A 839 40.41 -42.39 25.66
N ALA A 840 41.03 -42.40 24.47
CA ALA A 840 40.58 -42.46 23.04
C ALA A 840 39.32 -43.30 22.65
N PRO A 841 38.78 -43.30 21.37
CA PRO A 841 39.43 -42.93 20.09
C PRO A 841 38.56 -42.29 18.94
N ALA A 842 39.19 -42.12 17.75
CA ALA A 842 38.61 -42.21 16.37
C ALA A 842 37.60 -41.13 15.89
N ASN A 843 37.95 -40.25 14.93
CA ASN A 843 37.90 -40.41 13.45
C ASN A 843 36.50 -40.09 12.83
N ILE A 844 36.33 -39.51 11.62
CA ILE A 844 37.28 -39.28 10.51
C ILE A 844 36.87 -38.15 9.53
N SER A 845 37.85 -37.34 9.09
CA SER A 845 37.97 -36.71 7.75
C SER A 845 36.94 -35.64 7.28
N SER A 846 37.22 -34.83 6.24
CA SER A 846 38.31 -34.92 5.24
C SER A 846 38.83 -33.57 4.73
N SER A 847 40.14 -33.48 4.51
CA SER A 847 40.75 -32.60 3.52
C SER A 847 42.14 -33.13 3.09
N VAL A 848 42.24 -33.55 1.83
CA VAL A 848 43.48 -33.78 1.06
C VAL A 848 43.08 -33.38 -0.37
N ALA A 849 43.52 -32.21 -0.86
CA ALA A 849 44.67 -32.04 -1.76
C ALA A 849 44.60 -32.94 -3.03
N ASN A 850 44.88 -32.49 -4.25
CA ASN A 850 45.61 -31.28 -4.65
C ASN A 850 45.29 -30.86 -6.11
N SER A 851 45.61 -29.60 -6.46
CA SER A 851 45.97 -29.06 -7.80
C SER A 851 45.56 -29.78 -9.10
N LEU A 852 45.04 -29.03 -10.09
CA LEU A 852 45.73 -28.75 -11.39
C LEU A 852 44.93 -27.85 -12.36
N ASN A 853 45.69 -26.99 -13.07
CA ASN A 853 45.41 -26.15 -14.26
C ASN A 853 44.04 -26.13 -14.97
N THR A 854 43.68 -24.93 -15.44
CA THR A 854 42.79 -24.69 -16.60
C THR A 854 43.55 -24.31 -17.87
N ASN A 855 42.86 -24.48 -19.01
CA ASN A 855 43.12 -24.03 -20.40
C ASN A 855 43.31 -25.24 -21.35
N THR A 856 42.58 -25.40 -22.47
CA THR A 856 41.81 -24.41 -23.25
C THR A 856 40.80 -25.08 -24.23
N ILE A 857 39.86 -24.29 -24.79
CA ILE A 857 39.22 -24.42 -26.13
C ILE A 857 37.98 -25.34 -26.33
N GLN A 858 36.90 -24.72 -26.87
CA GLN A 858 35.73 -25.23 -27.64
C GLN A 858 34.82 -26.33 -27.02
N SER A 859 33.52 -26.44 -27.31
CA SER A 859 32.59 -25.63 -28.15
C SER A 859 31.13 -25.78 -27.69
N THR A 860 30.27 -24.85 -28.11
CA THR A 860 28.82 -24.73 -27.88
C THR A 860 27.99 -25.99 -28.16
N ILE A 861 26.92 -26.25 -27.38
CA ILE A 861 25.50 -26.37 -27.85
C ILE A 861 24.50 -26.66 -26.69
N SER A 862 23.35 -25.97 -26.75
CA SER A 862 22.01 -26.21 -26.13
C SER A 862 21.79 -26.41 -24.61
N SER A 863 21.14 -25.37 -24.03
CA SER A 863 19.81 -25.46 -23.36
C SER A 863 19.69 -26.27 -22.03
N PRO A 864 18.51 -26.31 -21.35
CA PRO A 864 18.26 -25.37 -20.25
C PRO A 864 17.75 -26.05 -18.96
N ASN A 865 17.19 -25.23 -18.06
CA ASN A 865 16.30 -25.57 -16.92
C ASN A 865 16.90 -25.97 -15.57
N GLN A 866 16.60 -25.09 -14.61
CA GLN A 866 16.02 -25.36 -13.30
C GLN A 866 16.77 -26.26 -12.32
N ALA A 867 17.25 -25.61 -11.26
CA ALA A 867 17.32 -26.23 -9.95
C ALA A 867 15.93 -26.68 -9.49
N ASN A 868 15.79 -27.94 -9.05
CA ASN A 868 14.93 -28.28 -7.92
C ASN A 868 15.13 -29.73 -7.42
N SER A 869 14.54 -30.00 -6.25
CA SER A 869 14.37 -31.30 -5.57
C SER A 869 15.66 -31.98 -5.07
N ILE A 870 15.89 -32.21 -3.77
CA ILE A 870 15.07 -32.92 -2.74
C ILE A 870 15.11 -34.44 -2.90
N SER A 871 15.70 -35.11 -1.92
CA SER A 871 15.38 -36.42 -1.31
C SER A 871 16.62 -36.87 -0.51
N SER A 872 16.58 -37.03 0.83
CA SER A 872 16.34 -38.29 1.58
C SER A 872 17.36 -39.42 1.26
N PRO A 873 17.32 -40.64 1.84
CA PRO A 873 16.76 -41.17 3.11
C PRO A 873 17.92 -41.52 4.09
N GLY A 874 17.80 -42.21 5.24
CA GLY A 874 16.69 -42.81 5.98
C GLY A 874 17.08 -44.18 6.58
N GLY A 875 16.76 -44.42 7.86
CA GLY A 875 16.90 -45.72 8.55
C GLY A 875 18.22 -45.97 9.31
N SER A 876 18.25 -46.75 10.40
CA SER A 876 17.14 -47.45 11.07
C SER A 876 17.51 -48.04 12.45
N SER A 877 16.51 -48.14 13.35
CA SER A 877 16.40 -49.11 14.49
C SER A 877 17.35 -48.91 15.70
N SER A 878 17.01 -49.32 16.95
CA SER A 878 15.90 -50.16 17.44
C SER A 878 15.50 -49.89 18.93
N LEU A 879 14.23 -50.19 19.25
CA LEU A 879 13.60 -50.60 20.54
C LEU A 879 14.17 -50.05 21.88
N SER A 880 13.34 -49.44 22.74
CA SER A 880 12.29 -50.16 23.50
C SER A 880 11.37 -49.20 24.29
N ALA A 881 10.15 -49.65 24.62
CA ALA A 881 9.13 -48.88 25.36
C ALA A 881 9.25 -49.04 26.88
N PRO A 882 8.63 -48.14 27.67
CA PRO A 882 7.43 -48.59 28.38
C PRO A 882 6.26 -47.58 28.38
N SER A 883 5.10 -48.08 28.84
CA SER A 883 3.79 -47.42 28.83
C SER A 883 3.41 -46.73 30.15
N ALA A 884 2.83 -45.53 30.09
CA ALA A 884 1.85 -44.99 31.05
C ALA A 884 1.14 -43.76 30.41
N THR A 885 -0.12 -43.82 29.97
CA THR A 885 -1.33 -43.50 30.76
C THR A 885 -1.27 -42.17 31.52
N GLY A 886 -1.86 -41.11 30.93
CA GLY A 886 -2.06 -39.81 31.58
C GLY A 886 -2.22 -38.69 30.55
N ALA A 887 -3.45 -38.40 30.13
CA ALA A 887 -3.73 -37.26 29.25
C ALA A 887 -3.92 -35.99 30.11
N PRO A 888 -3.16 -34.90 29.90
CA PRO A 888 -3.50 -33.60 30.46
C PRO A 888 -4.67 -33.00 29.68
N SER A 889 -5.65 -32.45 30.40
CA SER A 889 -6.77 -31.70 29.81
C SER A 889 -6.27 -30.48 29.04
N ALA A 890 -6.82 -30.24 27.85
CA ALA A 890 -6.53 -29.05 27.08
C ALA A 890 -7.15 -27.81 27.73
N ASN A 891 -6.33 -26.97 28.38
CA ASN A 891 -6.78 -25.66 28.83
C ASN A 891 -6.78 -24.71 27.62
N GLY A 892 -7.96 -24.46 27.05
CA GLY A 892 -8.14 -23.48 25.98
C GLY A 892 -7.77 -22.07 26.44
N ILE A 893 -7.15 -21.29 25.56
CA ILE A 893 -6.83 -19.87 25.79
C ILE A 893 -7.85 -19.03 25.02
N SER A 894 -8.79 -18.42 25.74
CA SER A 894 -9.72 -17.45 25.16
C SER A 894 -9.19 -16.04 25.31
N ILE A 895 -8.93 -15.40 24.17
CA ILE A 895 -8.68 -13.96 24.07
C ILE A 895 -9.91 -13.35 23.40
N GLN A 896 -10.61 -12.48 24.13
CA GLN A 896 -11.77 -11.78 23.62
C GLN A 896 -11.56 -10.27 23.65
N ALA A 897 -11.32 -9.70 22.48
CA ALA A 897 -11.40 -8.26 22.27
C ALA A 897 -12.85 -7.87 21.93
N THR A 898 -13.43 -6.95 22.70
CA THR A 898 -14.63 -6.23 22.28
C THR A 898 -14.24 -5.22 21.20
N THR A 899 -14.91 -5.22 20.05
CA THR A 899 -14.69 -4.20 19.02
C THR A 899 -15.42 -2.91 19.41
N PRO A 900 -14.74 -1.75 19.50
CA PRO A 900 -15.43 -0.48 19.41
C PRO A 900 -15.81 -0.26 17.95
N GLU A 901 -17.10 -0.41 17.64
CA GLU A 901 -17.66 0.08 16.39
C GLU A 901 -19.05 0.71 16.60
N LYS A 902 -19.38 1.64 15.70
CA LYS A 902 -20.67 2.34 15.53
C LYS A 902 -21.00 3.47 16.51
N ASP A 903 -20.67 4.70 16.09
CA ASP A 903 -21.73 5.64 15.67
C ASP A 903 -21.23 6.66 14.63
N SER A 904 -22.01 6.93 13.57
CA SER A 904 -21.57 7.76 12.42
C SER A 904 -21.48 9.28 12.69
N GLN A 905 -21.58 9.70 13.95
CA GLN A 905 -21.38 11.09 14.42
C GLN A 905 -20.60 11.18 15.75
N SER A 906 -19.95 10.09 16.17
CA SER A 906 -19.23 10.01 17.45
C SER A 906 -18.09 8.99 17.34
N SER A 907 -16.84 9.47 17.21
CA SER A 907 -15.64 8.64 17.29
C SER A 907 -15.45 8.07 18.71
N SER A 908 -16.03 6.90 18.98
CA SER A 908 -16.20 6.36 20.33
C SER A 908 -14.90 5.96 21.02
N THR A 909 -14.63 6.56 22.17
CA THR A 909 -13.41 6.47 22.99
C THR A 909 -13.31 5.24 23.90
N ASN A 910 -13.88 4.10 23.53
CA ASN A 910 -13.88 2.92 24.40
C ASN A 910 -12.54 2.15 24.30
N PRO A 911 -11.75 2.05 25.38
CA PRO A 911 -10.69 1.05 25.46
C PRO A 911 -11.29 -0.36 25.50
N SER A 912 -10.78 -1.25 24.65
CA SER A 912 -11.15 -2.66 24.68
C SER A 912 -10.73 -3.32 26.00
N SER A 913 -11.73 -3.73 26.79
CA SER A 913 -11.51 -4.57 27.97
C SER A 913 -11.22 -6.00 27.52
N VAL A 914 -10.00 -6.26 27.03
CA VAL A 914 -9.52 -7.62 26.75
C VAL A 914 -9.37 -8.35 28.08
N SER A 915 -10.40 -9.10 28.47
CA SER A 915 -10.37 -10.02 29.60
C SER A 915 -9.71 -11.33 29.18
N PHE A 916 -8.54 -11.61 29.74
CA PHE A 916 -7.80 -12.86 29.51
C PHE A 916 -8.29 -13.92 30.52
N SER A 917 -9.08 -14.89 30.08
CA SER A 917 -9.54 -15.99 30.95
C SER A 917 -8.63 -17.20 30.76
N LEU A 918 -7.64 -17.34 31.65
CA LEU A 918 -6.79 -18.52 31.72
C LEU A 918 -7.30 -19.47 32.82
N ASN A 919 -7.54 -20.73 32.46
CA ASN A 919 -7.79 -21.80 33.40
C ASN A 919 -6.45 -22.42 33.81
N THR A 920 -5.89 -21.99 34.94
CA THR A 920 -4.67 -22.57 35.51
C THR A 920 -5.03 -23.73 36.43
N GLY A 921 -4.59 -24.94 36.06
CA GLY A 921 -4.65 -26.09 36.95
C GLY A 921 -3.59 -25.96 38.04
N ASN A 922 -4.01 -25.77 39.30
CA ASN A 922 -3.09 -25.86 40.44
C ASN A 922 -2.40 -27.23 40.47
N ASP A 923 -1.08 -27.23 40.33
CA ASP A 923 -0.20 -28.13 41.06
C ASP A 923 0.47 -27.32 42.17
N THR A 924 0.41 -27.85 43.39
CA THR A 924 1.01 -27.23 44.58
C THR A 924 2.46 -27.66 44.73
N ASP A 925 3.39 -26.70 44.82
CA ASP A 925 4.42 -26.67 45.88
C ASP A 925 5.28 -25.40 45.79
N GLY A 926 5.35 -24.65 46.89
CA GLY A 926 6.14 -23.41 46.96
C GLY A 926 5.64 -22.46 48.04
N THR A 927 6.24 -22.51 49.23
CA THR A 927 5.92 -21.60 50.34
C THR A 927 6.50 -20.21 50.09
N ASP A 928 5.64 -19.22 49.80
CA ASP A 928 6.03 -17.81 49.84
C ASP A 928 4.91 -16.90 50.37
N LEU A 929 5.29 -15.72 50.87
CA LEU A 929 4.51 -14.77 51.68
C LEU A 929 3.41 -14.01 50.91
N ILE A 930 3.14 -14.38 49.66
CA ILE A 930 2.13 -13.78 48.76
C ILE A 930 0.83 -14.62 48.71
N SER A 931 0.82 -15.80 49.34
CA SER A 931 -0.28 -16.79 49.35
C SER A 931 -1.67 -16.30 49.82
N GLY A 932 -1.81 -15.06 50.28
CA GLY A 932 -3.12 -14.42 50.53
C GLY A 932 -3.86 -13.96 49.28
N PHE A 933 -3.21 -13.92 48.11
CA PHE A 933 -3.75 -13.35 46.87
C PHE A 933 -3.84 -14.33 45.68
N SER A 934 -3.79 -15.65 45.93
CA SER A 934 -3.60 -16.74 44.94
C SER A 934 -4.71 -16.95 43.88
N ASN A 935 -5.53 -15.93 43.64
CA ASN A 935 -6.65 -15.88 42.70
C ASN A 935 -6.83 -14.49 42.07
N LEU A 936 -5.94 -13.52 42.36
CA LEU A 936 -6.04 -12.14 41.90
C LEU A 936 -5.23 -11.96 40.60
N GLY A 937 -5.86 -11.46 39.55
CA GLY A 937 -5.20 -10.93 38.37
C GLY A 937 -5.21 -9.40 38.36
N LEU A 938 -4.12 -8.78 37.93
CA LEU A 938 -4.04 -7.35 37.61
C LEU A 938 -3.60 -7.18 36.15
N PHE A 939 -4.23 -6.27 35.41
CA PHE A 939 -3.89 -6.04 34.00
C PHE A 939 -3.92 -4.57 33.60
N ILE A 940 -3.17 -4.25 32.54
CA ILE A 940 -3.22 -2.98 31.83
C ILE A 940 -3.21 -3.24 30.32
N ASN A 941 -4.14 -2.61 29.62
CA ASN A 941 -4.33 -2.71 28.17
C ASN A 941 -4.25 -1.30 27.56
N GLY A 942 -3.59 -1.17 26.41
CA GLY A 942 -3.56 0.02 25.56
C GLY A 942 -4.11 -0.29 24.18
N GLN A 943 -4.89 0.63 23.62
CA GLN A 943 -5.47 0.53 22.28
C GLN A 943 -5.14 1.78 21.46
N PHE A 944 -4.76 1.56 20.21
CA PHE A 944 -4.56 2.61 19.21
C PHE A 944 -5.36 2.25 17.96
N GLU A 945 -6.16 3.18 17.47
CA GLU A 945 -7.03 2.95 16.32
C GLU A 945 -7.00 4.14 15.36
N TRP A 946 -7.09 3.83 14.07
CA TRP A 946 -7.20 4.80 12.99
C TRP A 946 -8.28 4.30 12.04
N ALA A 947 -9.21 5.21 11.71
CA ALA A 947 -10.35 4.90 10.87
C ALA A 947 -10.64 6.07 9.92
N ASP A 948 -10.69 5.76 8.63
CA ASP A 948 -11.00 6.66 7.54
C ASP A 948 -12.38 6.33 6.98
N ARG A 949 -13.26 7.34 6.94
CA ARG A 949 -14.59 7.25 6.35
C ARG A 949 -14.69 8.10 5.10
N THR A 950 -14.96 7.46 3.98
CA THR A 950 -15.19 8.13 2.69
C THR A 950 -16.47 8.97 2.75
N ALA A 951 -16.46 10.14 2.11
CA ALA A 951 -17.64 11.00 2.03
C ALA A 951 -18.77 10.34 1.23
N THR A 952 -20.01 10.61 1.63
CA THR A 952 -21.23 10.17 0.94
C THR A 952 -22.06 11.39 0.52
N ILE A 953 -23.08 11.19 -0.31
CA ILE A 953 -23.98 12.25 -0.77
C ILE A 953 -24.72 12.93 0.41
N ALA A 954 -24.94 12.21 1.52
CA ALA A 954 -25.67 12.71 2.69
C ALA A 954 -24.78 13.14 3.87
N GLN A 955 -23.51 12.71 3.94
CA GLN A 955 -22.60 12.96 5.07
C GLN A 955 -21.17 13.16 4.58
N ARG A 956 -20.49 14.20 5.09
CA ARG A 956 -19.06 14.41 4.88
C ARG A 956 -18.26 13.25 5.46
N GLY A 957 -17.16 12.90 4.80
CA GLY A 957 -16.20 11.91 5.29
C GLY A 957 -15.37 12.46 6.44
N TYR A 958 -14.62 11.61 7.12
CA TYR A 958 -13.69 12.02 8.17
C TYR A 958 -12.50 11.07 8.25
N ALA A 959 -11.36 11.60 8.70
CA ALA A 959 -10.23 10.80 9.17
C ALA A 959 -10.21 10.89 10.70
N SER A 960 -10.08 9.76 11.39
CA SER A 960 -10.16 9.70 12.86
C SER A 960 -9.08 8.84 13.47
N THR A 961 -8.62 9.25 14.65
CA THR A 961 -7.65 8.53 15.49
C THR A 961 -8.20 8.37 16.90
N MET A 962 -7.87 7.26 17.57
CA MET A 962 -8.17 7.03 18.97
C MET A 962 -6.95 6.44 19.67
N SER A 963 -6.71 6.88 20.90
CA SER A 963 -5.79 6.24 21.85
C SER A 963 -6.51 6.05 23.18
N ALA A 964 -6.48 4.85 23.73
CA ALA A 964 -7.14 4.55 25.00
C ALA A 964 -6.31 3.59 25.87
N VAL A 965 -6.49 3.68 27.19
CA VAL A 965 -5.84 2.82 28.19
C VAL A 965 -6.87 2.35 29.22
N THR A 966 -6.82 1.08 29.58
CA THR A 966 -7.62 0.47 30.66
C THR A 966 -6.69 -0.24 31.63
N ALA A 967 -6.95 -0.07 32.93
CA ALA A 967 -6.36 -0.87 33.98
C ALA A 967 -7.46 -1.55 34.80
N GLY A 968 -7.23 -2.78 35.24
CA GLY A 968 -8.25 -3.54 35.94
C GLY A 968 -7.70 -4.65 36.83
N ALA A 969 -8.62 -5.24 37.58
CA ALA A 969 -8.39 -6.38 38.44
C ALA A 969 -9.46 -7.44 38.20
N ASP A 970 -9.04 -8.70 38.19
CA ASP A 970 -9.90 -9.87 38.12
C ASP A 970 -9.65 -10.80 39.31
N TYR A 971 -10.68 -11.52 39.74
CA TYR A 971 -10.61 -12.47 40.85
C TYR A 971 -11.27 -13.79 40.46
N ARG A 972 -10.51 -14.88 40.58
CA ARG A 972 -10.96 -16.24 40.30
C ARG A 972 -11.72 -16.79 41.51
N LEU A 973 -13.06 -16.79 41.42
CA LEU A 973 -13.95 -17.35 42.45
C LEU A 973 -13.93 -18.88 42.51
N SER A 974 -13.64 -19.54 41.38
CA SER A 974 -13.44 -20.99 41.30
C SER A 974 -12.60 -21.34 40.08
N LYS A 975 -12.17 -22.61 39.95
CA LYS A 975 -11.49 -23.13 38.74
C LYS A 975 -12.25 -22.87 37.41
N ARG A 976 -13.53 -22.47 37.47
CA ARG A 976 -14.38 -22.23 36.29
C ARG A 976 -15.00 -20.85 36.23
N LEU A 977 -14.85 -19.99 37.25
CA LEU A 977 -15.50 -18.68 37.31
C LEU A 977 -14.50 -17.60 37.73
N LEU A 978 -14.36 -16.60 36.86
CA LEU A 978 -13.58 -15.39 37.07
C LEU A 978 -14.50 -14.18 36.91
N LEU A 979 -14.41 -13.20 37.81
CA LEU A 979 -15.10 -11.92 37.73
C LEU A 979 -14.09 -10.79 37.86
N GLY A 980 -14.32 -9.66 37.20
CA GLY A 980 -13.41 -8.52 37.28
C GLY A 980 -14.06 -7.17 37.01
N LEU A 981 -13.31 -6.13 37.36
CA LEU A 981 -13.65 -4.72 37.17
C LEU A 981 -12.46 -4.00 36.56
N SER A 982 -12.72 -3.04 35.67
CA SER A 982 -11.67 -2.18 35.13
C SER A 982 -12.14 -0.76 34.91
N ALA A 983 -11.21 0.19 34.96
CA ALA A 983 -11.43 1.58 34.62
C ALA A 983 -10.48 1.99 33.48
N GLY A 984 -10.96 2.85 32.60
CA GLY A 984 -10.18 3.29 31.44
C GLY A 984 -10.46 4.73 31.03
N TYR A 985 -9.52 5.29 30.28
CA TYR A 985 -9.61 6.60 29.66
C TYR A 985 -9.24 6.48 28.19
N GLY A 986 -10.05 7.07 27.31
CA GLY A 986 -9.79 7.16 25.88
C GLY A 986 -9.93 8.59 25.39
N SER A 987 -9.12 8.96 24.41
CA SER A 987 -9.26 10.21 23.67
C SER A 987 -9.29 9.90 22.19
N SER A 988 -10.21 10.53 21.46
CA SER A 988 -10.35 10.37 20.02
C SER A 988 -10.52 11.72 19.36
N SER A 989 -9.92 11.88 18.18
CA SER A 989 -10.01 13.08 17.36
C SER A 989 -10.34 12.73 15.92
N ALA A 990 -11.30 13.45 15.35
CA ALA A 990 -11.74 13.32 13.97
C ALA A 990 -11.66 14.66 13.25
N VAL A 991 -11.11 14.65 12.04
CA VAL A 991 -11.10 15.81 11.13
C VAL A 991 -12.10 15.56 10.01
N ILE A 992 -13.07 16.46 9.86
CA ILE A 992 -14.15 16.32 8.89
C ILE A 992 -13.69 16.86 7.53
N SER A 993 -13.87 16.06 6.48
CA SER A 993 -13.44 16.38 5.12
C SER A 993 -14.17 17.61 4.55
N GLN A 994 -13.68 18.13 3.42
CA GLN A 994 -14.19 19.36 2.77
C GLN A 994 -14.15 20.60 3.69
N GLN A 995 -13.16 20.68 4.60
CA GLN A 995 -13.10 21.70 5.65
C GLN A 995 -14.38 21.73 6.51
N GLY A 996 -14.90 20.56 6.92
CA GLY A 996 -16.09 20.47 7.76
C GLY A 996 -15.87 20.79 9.24
N GLY A 997 -14.61 20.97 9.64
CA GLY A 997 -14.20 21.22 11.01
C GLY A 997 -13.60 19.98 11.67
N SER A 998 -13.75 19.84 12.98
CA SER A 998 -13.13 18.80 13.80
C SER A 998 -13.99 18.42 15.00
N GLN A 999 -13.90 17.17 15.45
CA GLN A 999 -14.50 16.70 16.69
C GLN A 999 -13.42 16.04 17.56
N LYS A 1000 -13.41 16.34 18.85
CA LYS A 1000 -12.65 15.63 19.87
C LYS A 1000 -13.62 15.03 20.89
N ILE A 1001 -13.35 13.81 21.30
CA ILE A 1001 -14.09 13.11 22.33
C ILE A 1001 -13.09 12.64 23.39
N ASP A 1002 -13.41 12.85 24.66
CA ASP A 1002 -12.69 12.30 25.81
C ASP A 1002 -13.67 11.42 26.61
N GLY A 1003 -13.32 10.14 26.76
CA GLY A 1003 -14.19 9.11 27.35
C GLY A 1003 -13.60 8.51 28.61
N TYR A 1004 -14.44 8.31 29.61
CA TYR A 1004 -14.12 7.66 30.88
C TYR A 1004 -14.98 6.40 31.02
N THR A 1005 -14.35 5.24 30.97
CA THR A 1005 -15.02 3.93 30.95
C THR A 1005 -14.90 3.23 32.29
N LEU A 1006 -16.00 2.68 32.78
CA LEU A 1006 -16.06 1.69 33.86
C LEU A 1006 -16.61 0.38 33.28
N SER A 1007 -15.89 -0.72 33.48
CA SER A 1007 -16.24 -2.04 32.97
C SER A 1007 -16.46 -3.04 34.10
N ALA A 1008 -17.44 -3.91 33.93
CA ALA A 1008 -17.61 -5.13 34.70
C ALA A 1008 -17.62 -6.33 33.76
N PHE A 1009 -16.87 -7.38 34.09
CA PHE A 1009 -16.77 -8.56 33.24
C PHE A 1009 -16.72 -9.85 34.05
N GLY A 1010 -17.07 -10.96 33.41
CA GLY A 1010 -16.99 -12.29 33.99
C GLY A 1010 -16.87 -13.36 32.92
N SER A 1011 -16.14 -14.44 33.26
CA SER A 1011 -15.88 -15.58 32.39
C SER A 1011 -16.24 -16.88 33.12
N LEU A 1012 -17.01 -17.75 32.46
CA LEU A 1012 -17.50 -19.02 32.98
C LEU A 1012 -17.14 -20.17 32.04
N ASN A 1013 -16.26 -21.07 32.49
CA ASN A 1013 -15.93 -22.32 31.80
C ASN A 1013 -17.00 -23.38 32.11
N LEU A 1014 -17.90 -23.64 31.15
CA LEU A 1014 -18.95 -24.65 31.23
C LEU A 1014 -18.36 -26.07 31.16
N THR A 1015 -17.37 -26.25 30.28
CA THR A 1015 -16.51 -27.44 30.22
C THR A 1015 -15.06 -26.98 30.05
N ASP A 1016 -14.11 -27.92 30.00
CA ASP A 1016 -12.70 -27.57 29.84
C ASP A 1016 -12.40 -27.01 28.42
N ASN A 1017 -13.33 -27.22 27.49
CA ASN A 1017 -13.28 -26.78 26.09
C ASN A 1017 -14.33 -25.70 25.74
N TRP A 1018 -15.25 -25.35 26.65
CA TRP A 1018 -16.36 -24.42 26.37
C TRP A 1018 -16.44 -23.33 27.44
N TYR A 1019 -16.28 -22.08 27.03
CA TYR A 1019 -16.41 -20.90 27.88
C TYR A 1019 -17.53 -19.96 27.42
N VAL A 1020 -18.06 -19.17 28.36
CA VAL A 1020 -19.02 -18.08 28.13
C VAL A 1020 -18.56 -16.84 28.87
N ASP A 1021 -18.47 -15.72 28.17
CA ASP A 1021 -18.00 -14.44 28.71
C ASP A 1021 -19.10 -13.38 28.64
N LEU A 1022 -19.23 -12.60 29.70
CA LEU A 1022 -20.11 -11.43 29.78
C LEU A 1022 -19.27 -10.20 30.10
N VAL A 1023 -19.41 -9.14 29.30
CA VAL A 1023 -18.75 -7.84 29.49
C VAL A 1023 -19.79 -6.74 29.41
N ASN A 1024 -19.78 -5.81 30.36
CA ASN A 1024 -20.56 -4.58 30.32
C ASN A 1024 -19.63 -3.37 30.52
N ASN A 1025 -19.68 -2.42 29.58
CA ASN A 1025 -18.89 -1.21 29.56
C ASN A 1025 -19.82 0.01 29.64
N LEU A 1026 -19.70 0.81 30.69
CA LEU A 1026 -20.38 2.09 30.86
C LEU A 1026 -19.35 3.22 30.68
N THR A 1027 -19.56 4.08 29.70
CA THR A 1027 -18.64 5.18 29.36
C THR A 1027 -19.36 6.53 29.43
N TYR A 1028 -18.76 7.48 30.14
CA TYR A 1028 -19.13 8.90 30.05
C TYR A 1028 -18.22 9.60 29.05
N ASN A 1029 -18.81 10.25 28.05
CA ASN A 1029 -18.10 10.90 26.95
C ASN A 1029 -18.31 12.42 27.01
N GLN A 1030 -17.23 13.19 26.85
CA GLN A 1030 -17.25 14.64 26.67
C GLN A 1030 -16.88 14.96 25.21
N TYR A 1031 -17.63 15.86 24.56
CA TYR A 1031 -17.55 16.16 23.14
C TYR A 1031 -17.20 17.64 22.92
N ASP A 1032 -16.03 17.93 22.33
CA ASP A 1032 -15.69 19.24 21.75
C ASP A 1032 -15.87 19.14 20.23
N SER A 1033 -16.87 19.85 19.70
CA SER A 1033 -17.20 19.83 18.27
C SER A 1033 -17.07 21.21 17.67
N LYS A 1034 -16.32 21.31 16.57
CA LYS A 1034 -16.17 22.52 15.74
C LYS A 1034 -16.64 22.21 14.34
N ARG A 1035 -17.66 22.91 13.87
CA ARG A 1035 -18.26 22.77 12.55
C ARG A 1035 -17.92 23.97 11.71
N THR A 1036 -17.17 23.76 10.63
CA THR A 1036 -16.80 24.82 9.68
C THR A 1036 -17.72 24.78 8.46
N THR A 1037 -18.28 25.93 8.12
CA THR A 1037 -19.22 26.11 7.01
C THR A 1037 -18.58 27.02 5.97
N VAL A 1038 -18.32 26.46 4.79
CA VAL A 1038 -17.72 27.18 3.66
C VAL A 1038 -18.70 27.18 2.50
N TYR A 1039 -19.07 28.38 2.03
CA TYR A 1039 -19.93 28.58 0.87
C TYR A 1039 -19.64 29.96 0.25
N ARG A 1040 -20.27 30.27 -0.90
CA ARG A 1040 -20.28 31.63 -1.44
C ARG A 1040 -21.68 32.21 -1.31
N ASP A 1041 -21.78 33.47 -0.88
CA ASP A 1041 -23.06 34.16 -0.79
C ASP A 1041 -23.62 34.51 -2.19
N ALA A 1042 -24.82 35.08 -2.24
CA ALA A 1042 -25.46 35.50 -3.49
C ALA A 1042 -24.70 36.61 -4.26
N ASN A 1043 -23.63 37.16 -3.70
CA ASN A 1043 -22.73 38.16 -4.28
C ASN A 1043 -21.33 37.58 -4.57
N ASP A 1044 -21.20 36.25 -4.65
CA ASP A 1044 -19.96 35.47 -4.82
C ASP A 1044 -18.93 35.62 -3.66
N ARG A 1045 -19.28 36.24 -2.53
CA ARG A 1045 -18.33 36.43 -1.42
C ARG A 1045 -18.07 35.10 -0.71
N PRO A 1046 -16.81 34.69 -0.52
CA PRO A 1046 -16.50 33.48 0.23
C PRO A 1046 -16.82 33.69 1.71
N ILE A 1047 -17.75 32.89 2.23
CA ILE A 1047 -18.06 32.77 3.65
C ILE A 1047 -17.33 31.54 4.19
N ASN A 1048 -16.62 31.69 5.30
CA ASN A 1048 -15.95 30.62 6.02
C ASN A 1048 -16.09 30.88 7.52
N GLU A 1049 -17.08 30.28 8.14
CA GLU A 1049 -17.37 30.44 9.58
C GLU A 1049 -17.24 29.12 10.32
N THR A 1050 -16.76 29.17 11.57
CA THR A 1050 -16.67 28.00 12.44
C THR A 1050 -17.57 28.19 13.66
N ALA A 1051 -18.58 27.33 13.79
CA ALA A 1051 -19.40 27.22 14.99
C ALA A 1051 -18.80 26.15 15.91
N ALA A 1052 -18.78 26.38 17.22
CA ALA A 1052 -18.21 25.46 18.22
C ALA A 1052 -19.25 25.13 19.30
N SER A 1053 -19.25 23.88 19.78
CA SER A 1053 -20.14 23.41 20.84
C SER A 1053 -19.45 22.40 21.74
N LEU A 1054 -19.72 22.50 23.04
CA LEU A 1054 -19.40 21.46 24.02
C LEU A 1054 -20.69 20.69 24.37
N THR A 1055 -20.61 19.37 24.52
CA THR A 1055 -21.67 18.56 25.13
C THR A 1055 -21.09 17.33 25.83
N ASP A 1056 -21.93 16.57 26.52
CA ASP A 1056 -21.58 15.28 27.10
C ASP A 1056 -22.64 14.21 26.82
N GLY A 1057 -22.33 12.97 27.17
CA GLY A 1057 -23.19 11.82 26.90
C GLY A 1057 -22.78 10.56 27.65
N TRP A 1058 -23.68 9.59 27.66
CA TRP A 1058 -23.49 8.27 28.25
C TRP A 1058 -23.65 7.17 27.21
N GLN A 1059 -22.67 6.27 27.16
CA GLN A 1059 -22.70 5.07 26.33
C GLN A 1059 -22.67 3.84 27.23
N ASN A 1060 -23.49 2.84 26.90
CA ASN A 1060 -23.48 1.53 27.52
C ASN A 1060 -23.36 0.44 26.44
N ARG A 1061 -22.44 -0.51 26.62
CA ARG A 1061 -22.22 -1.63 25.69
C ARG A 1061 -22.15 -2.93 26.48
N THR A 1062 -23.04 -3.87 26.17
CA THR A 1062 -23.06 -5.21 26.79
C THR A 1062 -22.79 -6.26 25.72
N SER A 1063 -21.72 -7.04 25.91
CA SER A 1063 -21.35 -8.17 25.06
C SER A 1063 -21.50 -9.48 25.82
N LEU A 1064 -22.23 -10.43 25.23
CA LEU A 1064 -22.28 -11.83 25.64
C LEU A 1064 -21.63 -12.67 24.55
N SER A 1065 -20.69 -13.53 24.93
CA SER A 1065 -19.94 -14.35 23.99
C SER A 1065 -19.77 -15.78 24.48
N SER A 1066 -19.51 -16.69 23.54
CA SER A 1066 -19.31 -18.11 23.79
C SER A 1066 -18.27 -18.64 22.81
N GLY A 1067 -17.34 -19.46 23.30
CA GLY A 1067 -16.34 -20.11 22.46
C GLY A 1067 -16.13 -21.57 22.81
N TYR A 1068 -15.92 -22.39 21.78
CA TYR A 1068 -15.65 -23.82 21.92
C TYR A 1068 -14.32 -24.17 21.23
N ASP A 1069 -13.37 -24.72 21.97
CA ASP A 1069 -12.00 -24.98 21.53
C ASP A 1069 -11.70 -26.47 21.37
N ILE A 1070 -11.01 -26.81 20.27
CA ILE A 1070 -10.56 -28.17 19.95
C ILE A 1070 -9.04 -28.12 19.82
N ALA A 1071 -8.33 -28.56 20.86
CA ALA A 1071 -6.88 -28.67 20.85
C ALA A 1071 -6.42 -29.97 20.18
N LEU A 1072 -5.46 -29.85 19.26
CA LEU A 1072 -4.81 -30.92 18.52
C LEU A 1072 -3.29 -30.70 18.58
N LYS A 1073 -2.67 -31.22 19.65
CA LYS A 1073 -1.26 -30.96 20.01
C LYS A 1073 -0.97 -29.46 20.17
N GLU A 1074 -0.05 -28.91 19.38
CA GLU A 1074 0.37 -27.51 19.40
C GLU A 1074 -0.70 -26.57 18.79
N TRP A 1075 -1.69 -27.11 18.06
CA TRP A 1075 -2.74 -26.33 17.40
C TRP A 1075 -4.04 -26.32 18.21
N THR A 1076 -4.77 -25.20 18.16
CA THR A 1076 -6.15 -25.12 18.65
C THR A 1076 -7.05 -24.54 17.56
N PHE A 1077 -8.22 -25.17 17.37
CA PHE A 1077 -9.26 -24.73 16.45
C PHE A 1077 -10.50 -24.36 17.27
N GLY A 1078 -10.88 -23.10 17.22
CA GLY A 1078 -11.95 -22.52 18.02
C GLY A 1078 -13.15 -22.08 17.19
N LEU A 1079 -14.36 -22.43 17.61
CA LEU A 1079 -15.59 -21.76 17.17
C LEU A 1079 -15.90 -20.60 18.13
N ARG A 1080 -16.40 -19.49 17.61
CA ARG A 1080 -16.74 -18.28 18.38
C ARG A 1080 -18.12 -17.78 18.00
N GLY A 1081 -18.87 -17.29 18.98
CA GLY A 1081 -20.10 -16.54 18.77
C GLY A 1081 -20.22 -15.41 19.78
N ARG A 1082 -20.67 -14.23 19.34
CA ARG A 1082 -20.88 -13.03 20.18
C ARG A 1082 -22.24 -12.42 19.87
N THR A 1083 -22.84 -11.77 20.85
CA THR A 1083 -23.98 -10.86 20.68
C THR A 1083 -23.75 -9.62 21.52
N GLU A 1084 -23.97 -8.46 20.93
CA GLU A 1084 -23.64 -7.18 21.53
C GLU A 1084 -24.81 -6.20 21.42
N TYR A 1085 -25.22 -5.63 22.55
CA TYR A 1085 -26.21 -4.57 22.65
C TYR A 1085 -25.54 -3.26 23.04
N GLY A 1086 -25.79 -2.21 22.26
CA GLY A 1086 -25.30 -0.86 22.48
C GLY A 1086 -26.43 0.13 22.70
N TYR A 1087 -26.26 1.00 23.70
CA TYR A 1087 -27.08 2.19 23.94
C TYR A 1087 -26.15 3.41 23.98
N ASN A 1088 -26.49 4.48 23.27
CA ASN A 1088 -25.71 5.71 23.24
C ASN A 1088 -26.65 6.90 23.36
N PHE A 1089 -26.40 7.77 24.35
CA PHE A 1089 -27.18 8.98 24.59
C PHE A 1089 -26.24 10.20 24.66
N VAL A 1090 -26.49 11.22 23.84
CA VAL A 1090 -25.72 12.47 23.81
C VAL A 1090 -26.68 13.64 24.04
N ASN A 1091 -26.33 14.50 24.99
CA ASN A 1091 -27.13 15.68 25.33
C ASN A 1091 -27.15 16.69 24.18
N GLY A 1092 -28.31 17.33 24.01
CA GLY A 1092 -28.49 18.46 23.11
C GLY A 1092 -27.59 19.64 23.47
N ARG A 1093 -27.26 20.45 22.47
CA ARG A 1093 -26.25 21.52 22.56
C ARG A 1093 -26.57 22.69 21.65
N GLU A 1094 -26.07 23.85 22.04
CA GLU A 1094 -26.10 25.06 21.23
C GLU A 1094 -24.68 25.39 20.76
N GLU A 1095 -24.51 25.60 19.45
CA GLU A 1095 -23.25 26.05 18.88
C GLU A 1095 -23.09 27.57 19.03
N GLN A 1096 -21.84 28.04 19.12
CA GLN A 1096 -21.48 29.45 19.28
C GLN A 1096 -20.27 29.80 18.40
N GLY A 1097 -20.13 31.08 18.05
CA GLY A 1097 -18.93 31.61 17.38
C GLY A 1097 -19.03 31.83 15.87
N ALA A 1098 -20.08 31.34 15.19
CA ALA A 1098 -20.40 31.80 13.83
C ALA A 1098 -21.09 33.17 13.89
N GLY A 1099 -20.72 34.10 13.00
CA GLY A 1099 -21.13 35.51 13.03
C GLY A 1099 -22.30 35.87 12.11
N LEU A 1100 -22.66 35.01 11.15
CA LEU A 1100 -23.73 35.25 10.18
C LEU A 1100 -25.02 34.44 10.48
N GLY A 1101 -25.30 34.19 11.76
CA GLY A 1101 -26.51 33.47 12.21
C GLY A 1101 -26.49 31.95 11.96
N MET A 1102 -25.33 31.40 11.58
CA MET A 1102 -25.17 29.99 11.21
C MET A 1102 -25.00 29.04 12.41
N ASN A 1103 -25.12 29.53 13.65
CA ASN A 1103 -25.11 28.71 14.86
C ASN A 1103 -26.40 27.87 14.96
N MET A 1104 -26.30 26.61 15.38
CA MET A 1104 -27.46 25.71 15.53
C MET A 1104 -27.68 25.25 16.97
N ILE A 1105 -28.95 25.10 17.33
CA ILE A 1105 -29.40 24.30 18.48
C ILE A 1105 -29.68 22.89 17.96
N ILE A 1106 -28.94 21.92 18.49
CA ILE A 1106 -28.98 20.51 18.12
C ILE A 1106 -29.59 19.75 19.29
N GLY A 1107 -30.69 19.03 19.06
CA GLY A 1107 -31.38 18.25 20.10
C GLY A 1107 -30.62 17.01 20.55
N ASP A 1108 -31.16 16.35 21.57
CA ASP A 1108 -30.62 15.10 22.11
C ASP A 1108 -30.57 13.98 21.05
N LEU A 1109 -29.62 13.06 21.21
CA LEU A 1109 -29.43 11.89 20.36
C LEU A 1109 -29.52 10.61 21.22
N ASP A 1110 -30.46 9.71 20.91
CA ASP A 1110 -30.59 8.35 21.48
C ASP A 1110 -30.44 7.32 20.35
N ASN A 1111 -29.40 6.48 20.42
CA ASN A 1111 -29.12 5.44 19.44
C ASN A 1111 -29.04 4.06 20.10
N GLN A 1112 -29.68 3.07 19.48
CA GLN A 1112 -29.74 1.69 20.00
C GLN A 1112 -29.35 0.67 18.93
N ALA A 1113 -28.37 -0.16 19.25
CA ALA A 1113 -27.78 -1.14 18.34
C ALA A 1113 -27.86 -2.56 18.93
N LEU A 1114 -28.13 -3.55 18.07
CA LEU A 1114 -27.92 -4.97 18.38
C LEU A 1114 -27.20 -5.62 17.20
N SER A 1115 -26.06 -6.27 17.47
CA SER A 1115 -25.35 -7.11 16.52
C SER A 1115 -25.04 -8.50 17.09
N SER A 1116 -24.76 -9.46 16.21
CA SER A 1116 -24.25 -10.77 16.56
C SER A 1116 -23.14 -11.15 15.60
N SER A 1117 -22.08 -11.81 16.07
CA SER A 1117 -21.05 -12.39 15.21
C SER A 1117 -20.92 -13.90 15.41
N ILE A 1118 -20.51 -14.59 14.34
CA ILE A 1118 -20.02 -15.97 14.38
C ILE A 1118 -18.66 -16.02 13.70
N GLY A 1119 -17.73 -16.80 14.24
CA GLY A 1119 -16.37 -16.82 13.73
C GLY A 1119 -15.60 -18.08 14.07
N ALA A 1120 -14.45 -18.20 13.41
CA ALA A 1120 -13.48 -19.25 13.64
C ALA A 1120 -12.14 -18.65 14.08
N MET A 1121 -11.46 -19.34 14.98
CA MET A 1121 -10.15 -19.00 15.51
C MET A 1121 -9.21 -20.19 15.30
N ILE A 1122 -7.98 -19.90 14.91
CA ILE A 1122 -6.90 -20.88 14.83
C ILE A 1122 -5.72 -20.30 15.59
N SER A 1123 -5.14 -21.08 16.50
CA SER A 1123 -3.91 -20.72 17.18
C SER A 1123 -2.88 -21.85 17.22
N HIS A 1124 -1.62 -21.46 17.40
CA HIS A 1124 -0.48 -22.36 17.50
C HIS A 1124 0.40 -21.98 18.68
N ALA A 1125 0.59 -22.90 19.62
CA ALA A 1125 1.39 -22.72 20.83
C ALA A 1125 2.81 -23.25 20.62
N MET A 1126 3.80 -22.40 20.92
CA MET A 1126 5.23 -22.67 20.75
C MET A 1126 5.93 -22.52 22.10
N SER A 1127 6.47 -23.62 22.61
CA SER A 1127 7.27 -23.60 23.84
C SER A 1127 8.65 -23.01 23.58
N THR A 1128 9.05 -22.01 24.37
CA THR A 1128 10.37 -21.35 24.30
C THR A 1128 11.01 -21.34 25.69
N PRO A 1129 12.35 -21.17 25.80
CA PRO A 1129 13.02 -21.10 27.10
C PRO A 1129 12.56 -19.96 28.03
N ILE A 1130 11.84 -18.96 27.50
CA ILE A 1130 11.36 -17.77 28.22
C ILE A 1130 9.84 -17.77 28.45
N GLY A 1131 9.12 -18.81 28.01
CA GLY A 1131 7.65 -18.87 28.09
C GLY A 1131 7.00 -19.58 26.90
N VAL A 1132 5.67 -19.68 26.91
CA VAL A 1132 4.88 -20.22 25.79
C VAL A 1132 4.38 -19.05 24.93
N LEU A 1133 4.75 -19.06 23.65
CA LEU A 1133 4.31 -18.07 22.66
C LEU A 1133 3.13 -18.65 21.87
N VAL A 1134 2.02 -17.92 21.78
CA VAL A 1134 0.82 -18.35 21.06
C VAL A 1134 0.52 -17.35 19.95
N SER A 1135 0.66 -17.78 18.69
CA SER A 1135 0.17 -17.02 17.55
C SER A 1135 -1.29 -17.41 17.26
N GLN A 1136 -2.11 -16.44 16.86
CA GLN A 1136 -3.53 -16.68 16.56
C GLN A 1136 -4.04 -15.84 15.39
N VAL A 1137 -5.00 -16.38 14.66
CA VAL A 1137 -5.83 -15.67 13.68
C VAL A 1137 -7.30 -15.97 13.98
N ASN A 1138 -8.15 -14.95 13.97
CA ASN A 1138 -9.58 -15.06 14.16
C ASN A 1138 -10.29 -14.29 13.03
N VAL A 1139 -11.32 -14.93 12.46
CA VAL A 1139 -12.20 -14.34 11.45
C VAL A 1139 -13.65 -14.47 11.92
N GLU A 1140 -14.36 -13.35 12.01
CA GLU A 1140 -15.75 -13.26 12.42
C GLU A 1140 -16.59 -12.58 11.33
N TRP A 1141 -17.73 -13.18 10.98
CA TRP A 1141 -18.80 -12.49 10.28
C TRP A 1141 -19.74 -11.87 11.32
N GLU A 1142 -20.03 -10.59 11.19
CA GLU A 1142 -20.92 -9.83 12.08
C GLU A 1142 -22.17 -9.35 11.32
N HIS A 1143 -23.33 -9.56 11.94
CA HIS A 1143 -24.65 -9.15 11.46
C HIS A 1143 -25.30 -8.12 12.40
N GLN A 1144 -25.81 -7.02 11.85
CA GLN A 1144 -26.55 -5.98 12.56
C GLN A 1144 -28.06 -6.18 12.44
N TRP A 1145 -28.70 -6.68 13.51
CA TRP A 1145 -30.14 -6.92 13.58
C TRP A 1145 -30.97 -5.64 13.50
N PHE A 1146 -30.59 -4.64 14.29
CA PHE A 1146 -31.16 -3.31 14.21
C PHE A 1146 -30.14 -2.24 14.58
N ASN A 1147 -30.34 -1.05 14.03
CA ASN A 1147 -29.77 0.17 14.55
C ASN A 1147 -30.87 1.25 14.54
N LYS A 1148 -31.49 1.49 15.69
CA LYS A 1148 -32.47 2.55 15.86
C LYS A 1148 -31.70 3.86 16.03
N ASN A 1149 -31.49 4.54 14.91
CA ASN A 1149 -31.04 5.93 14.91
C ASN A 1149 -32.24 6.82 15.25
N SER A 1150 -32.09 7.74 16.21
CA SER A 1150 -33.06 8.82 16.38
C SER A 1150 -32.85 9.91 15.31
N LEU A 1151 -33.95 10.57 14.92
CA LEU A 1151 -33.92 11.75 14.05
C LEU A 1151 -33.39 12.94 14.85
N ILE A 1152 -32.19 13.42 14.53
CA ILE A 1152 -31.64 14.59 15.19
C ILE A 1152 -32.47 15.80 14.76
N THR A 1153 -33.11 16.44 15.73
CA THR A 1153 -33.88 17.67 15.51
C THR A 1153 -32.95 18.86 15.69
N THR A 1154 -32.78 19.64 14.62
CA THR A 1154 -31.87 20.78 14.54
C THR A 1154 -32.64 22.05 14.16
N ARG A 1155 -32.21 23.20 14.68
CA ARG A 1155 -32.73 24.53 14.31
C ARG A 1155 -31.63 25.57 14.39
N PHE A 1156 -31.76 26.67 13.66
CA PHE A 1156 -30.85 27.80 13.79
C PHE A 1156 -31.14 28.57 15.09
N VAL A 1157 -30.10 29.06 15.76
CA VAL A 1157 -30.23 29.93 16.96
C VAL A 1157 -31.06 31.17 16.62
N ASP A 1158 -30.83 31.76 15.44
CA ASP A 1158 -31.52 32.95 14.96
C ASP A 1158 -32.93 32.68 14.41
N ALA A 1159 -33.35 31.41 14.30
CA ALA A 1159 -34.68 31.00 13.86
C ALA A 1159 -35.23 29.82 14.69
N PRO A 1160 -35.43 29.99 16.02
CA PRO A 1160 -35.63 28.88 16.95
C PRO A 1160 -36.98 28.15 16.81
N ASN A 1161 -37.90 28.70 16.02
CA ASN A 1161 -39.20 28.11 15.69
C ASN A 1161 -39.16 27.24 14.42
N ASN A 1162 -38.07 27.27 13.65
CA ASN A 1162 -37.93 26.53 12.39
C ASN A 1162 -36.99 25.34 12.59
N SER A 1163 -37.55 24.20 13.02
CA SER A 1163 -36.81 22.95 13.15
C SER A 1163 -36.83 22.11 11.87
N PHE A 1164 -35.71 21.51 11.53
CA PHE A 1164 -35.58 20.46 10.53
C PHE A 1164 -34.98 19.20 11.18
N THR A 1165 -35.22 18.02 10.59
CA THR A 1165 -34.66 16.76 11.08
C THR A 1165 -33.65 16.20 10.09
N THR A 1166 -32.46 15.86 10.56
CA THR A 1166 -31.45 15.17 9.74
C THR A 1166 -31.53 13.67 10.01
N ASN A 1167 -31.77 12.88 8.96
CA ASN A 1167 -31.77 11.43 9.07
C ASN A 1167 -30.34 10.87 9.09
N ASN A 1168 -30.11 9.79 9.83
CA ASN A 1168 -28.80 9.13 9.87
C ASN A 1168 -28.72 7.99 8.82
N PHE A 1169 -27.50 7.65 8.41
CA PHE A 1169 -27.23 6.76 7.27
C PHE A 1169 -27.60 5.29 7.52
N ILE A 1170 -27.83 4.55 6.42
CA ILE A 1170 -28.08 3.10 6.40
C ILE A 1170 -26.74 2.38 6.60
N ILE A 1171 -26.45 1.87 7.79
CA ILE A 1171 -25.20 1.11 7.97
C ILE A 1171 -25.31 -0.27 7.32
N ASP A 1172 -24.21 -0.69 6.68
CA ASP A 1172 -23.98 -2.05 6.21
C ASP A 1172 -24.34 -3.05 7.33
N LYS A 1173 -25.22 -4.01 7.01
CA LYS A 1173 -25.70 -4.99 7.99
C LYS A 1173 -24.75 -6.14 8.21
N ASP A 1174 -23.85 -6.40 7.27
CA ASP A 1174 -23.07 -7.63 7.19
C ASP A 1174 -21.63 -7.28 6.84
N TYR A 1175 -20.67 -7.68 7.68
CA TYR A 1175 -19.24 -7.43 7.44
C TYR A 1175 -18.35 -8.47 8.12
N LEU A 1176 -17.05 -8.47 7.78
CA LEU A 1176 -16.06 -9.41 8.30
C LEU A 1176 -15.03 -8.68 9.17
N ASN A 1177 -14.82 -9.15 10.40
CA ASN A 1177 -13.73 -8.73 11.27
C ASN A 1177 -12.59 -9.75 11.16
N VAL A 1178 -11.37 -9.30 10.87
CA VAL A 1178 -10.17 -10.14 10.82
C VAL A 1178 -9.18 -9.67 11.88
N ARG A 1179 -8.69 -10.59 12.71
CA ARG A 1179 -7.81 -10.29 13.83
C ARG A 1179 -6.62 -11.24 13.84
N ALA A 1180 -5.42 -10.69 13.95
CA ALA A 1180 -4.18 -11.44 14.06
C ALA A 1180 -3.48 -11.06 15.37
N GLY A 1181 -3.09 -12.05 16.17
CA GLY A 1181 -2.54 -11.81 17.51
C GLY A 1181 -1.34 -12.69 17.82
N LEU A 1182 -0.52 -12.18 18.74
CA LEU A 1182 0.61 -12.89 19.34
C LEU A 1182 0.56 -12.64 20.85
N SER A 1183 0.47 -13.69 21.64
CA SER A 1183 0.54 -13.62 23.10
C SER A 1183 1.68 -14.48 23.65
N ALA A 1184 2.21 -14.09 24.81
CA ALA A 1184 3.27 -14.80 25.50
C ALA A 1184 2.85 -15.03 26.96
N GLN A 1185 2.90 -16.30 27.39
CA GLN A 1185 2.79 -16.69 28.79
C GLN A 1185 4.19 -16.85 29.36
N LEU A 1186 4.55 -15.98 30.31
CA LEU A 1186 5.86 -15.94 30.97
C LEU A 1186 5.84 -16.78 32.25
N PRO A 1187 7.02 -17.19 32.76
CA PRO A 1187 7.17 -17.70 34.12
C PRO A 1187 6.61 -16.73 35.17
N PHE A 1188 6.22 -17.26 36.34
CA PHE A 1188 5.71 -16.49 37.48
C PHE A 1188 4.40 -15.72 37.21
N GLY A 1189 3.48 -16.28 36.41
CA GLY A 1189 2.11 -15.78 36.28
C GLY A 1189 1.91 -14.56 35.36
N GLY A 1190 2.98 -14.01 34.78
CA GLY A 1190 2.89 -12.89 33.84
C GLY A 1190 2.46 -13.33 32.43
N SER A 1191 1.60 -12.55 31.77
CA SER A 1191 1.31 -12.70 30.34
C SER A 1191 1.27 -11.35 29.62
N ALA A 1192 1.56 -11.37 28.33
CA ALA A 1192 1.50 -10.18 27.47
C ALA A 1192 0.94 -10.53 26.09
N PHE A 1193 0.33 -9.57 25.41
CA PHE A 1193 -0.14 -9.76 24.04
C PHE A 1193 0.00 -8.50 23.18
N VAL A 1194 0.09 -8.71 21.87
CA VAL A 1194 -0.13 -7.72 20.82
C VAL A 1194 -1.11 -8.30 19.81
N GLN A 1195 -2.07 -7.50 19.38
CA GLN A 1195 -3.11 -7.87 18.42
C GLN A 1195 -3.33 -6.73 17.43
N TYR A 1196 -3.59 -7.10 16.19
CA TYR A 1196 -4.00 -6.22 15.10
C TYR A 1196 -5.38 -6.64 14.61
N ASP A 1197 -6.25 -5.65 14.41
CA ASP A 1197 -7.66 -5.81 14.10
C ASP A 1197 -8.02 -4.97 12.88
N THR A 1198 -8.79 -5.52 11.94
CA THR A 1198 -9.27 -4.77 10.77
C THR A 1198 -10.62 -5.29 10.27
N THR A 1199 -11.41 -4.39 9.67
CA THR A 1199 -12.78 -4.66 9.20
C THR A 1199 -12.81 -4.69 7.67
N ILE A 1200 -13.46 -5.70 7.09
CA ILE A 1200 -13.56 -5.93 5.64
C ILE A 1200 -15.04 -6.03 5.26
N GLY A 1201 -15.42 -5.40 4.14
CA GLY A 1201 -16.78 -5.47 3.60
C GLY A 1201 -17.70 -4.31 4.00
N GLN A 1202 -17.26 -3.39 4.87
CA GLN A 1202 -17.93 -2.10 5.05
C GLN A 1202 -17.60 -1.19 3.86
N GLN A 1203 -18.63 -0.65 3.20
CA GLN A 1203 -18.50 -0.02 1.89
C GLN A 1203 -17.86 1.39 1.93
N TYR A 1204 -17.82 2.01 3.11
CA TYR A 1204 -17.39 3.41 3.27
C TYR A 1204 -16.40 3.66 4.41
N ILE A 1205 -16.00 2.63 5.17
CA ILE A 1205 -15.13 2.76 6.35
C ILE A 1205 -13.94 1.80 6.19
N SER A 1206 -12.72 2.34 6.29
CA SER A 1206 -11.49 1.58 6.52
C SER A 1206 -11.13 1.72 8.00
N ARG A 1207 -10.92 0.62 8.71
CA ARG A 1207 -10.63 0.63 10.15
C ARG A 1207 -9.51 -0.35 10.48
N HIS A 1208 -8.58 0.13 11.30
CA HIS A 1208 -7.41 -0.60 11.74
C HIS A 1208 -7.09 -0.25 13.19
N ALA A 1209 -6.92 -1.27 14.04
CA ALA A 1209 -6.55 -1.08 15.43
C ALA A 1209 -5.39 -1.98 15.85
N PHE A 1210 -4.62 -1.51 16.81
CA PHE A 1210 -3.64 -2.27 17.58
C PHE A 1210 -4.05 -2.29 19.04
N ASN A 1211 -4.12 -3.49 19.61
CA ASN A 1211 -4.40 -3.73 21.02
C ASN A 1211 -3.16 -4.40 21.64
N ILE A 1212 -2.66 -3.85 22.75
CA ILE A 1212 -1.49 -4.34 23.48
C ILE A 1212 -1.87 -4.45 24.95
N GLY A 1213 -1.49 -5.54 25.62
CA GLY A 1213 -1.79 -5.69 27.05
C GLY A 1213 -0.80 -6.54 27.80
N ILE A 1214 -0.76 -6.33 29.12
CA ILE A 1214 0.04 -7.10 30.08
C ILE A 1214 -0.86 -7.44 31.26
N ARG A 1215 -0.84 -8.70 31.71
CA ARG A 1215 -1.51 -9.19 32.91
C ARG A 1215 -0.50 -9.90 33.83
N MET A 1216 -0.72 -9.81 35.13
CA MET A 1216 -0.03 -10.60 36.15
C MET A 1216 -1.06 -11.32 37.01
N GLU A 1217 -0.86 -12.62 37.22
CA GLU A 1217 -1.64 -13.46 38.14
C GLU A 1217 -0.79 -13.75 39.40
N PHE A 1218 -1.40 -13.63 40.58
CA PHE A 1218 -0.79 -13.80 41.90
C PHE A 1218 -1.32 -15.05 42.63
#